data_AF-A0A8I0FVT7-F1
#
_entry.id   AF-A0A8I0FVT7-F1
#
_cell.length_a   1.000
_cell.length_b   1.000
_cell.length_c   1.000
_cell.angle_alpha   90.00
_cell.angle_beta   90.00
_cell.angle_gamma   90.00
#
_symmetry.space_group_name_H-M   'P 1'
#
loop_
_entity.id
_entity.type
_entity.pdbx_description
1 polymer ?
#
loop_
_entity_poly.entity_id
_entity_poly.type
_entity_poly.pdbx_seq_one_letter_code
_entity_poly.pdbx_strand_id
1 'polypeptide(L)'
;MSGQDASTVVMELRVHGVRGTPTDLMLGVPADEVVQVAGDGRTGFYRIRDGADPPLRTLPRGMALEAYSWGELTSGVRGVLGWVTRVLWLVLLPFALVNLAFWARTQAGEDSGQARWGMRAVRISALLLTVIAMLTVCFVAIDLVAWQCFRANAVACPVLPDALDRVAGLSAGARIAVMSLVPLGALLTLVALSFQSLARYEAAVHEADVTMTDEERGRPRASILEHPLMWRGEQRTRRLQRLHVAAGLTTVVLFTGIHVLVREGPSRVWPTTLAAAAIMAVVVLRTMAVDQDDLEYRDRPHQGRLSRRVFPWTGPGRMMRRLPLDVLAWAALGVVVVHLAVLWTVELPFAQQDLAWYGSNLWFIGLFVLLTIVHVIVFVGGRVRLRWTCVVVLGVLLVVASGWLVPAWVLAVETVAAWVVLLVFHRNRSRRERNRRVAWGGAGASVMLGAATMVALLFTSAGAVAAANFLNGDTQTVADLITVRNERSPVSAQGERRLALSGDIRLQGARIVLESGAVRVTHGTIRADALSRESDGVASYSFASTLVDRAVLVLPPGTRTVRLVGSCFGRADDPAYPAQEPCTGESKGFRTAGALDVSPSCVRDDALVPCLRVKAADGKVALKVSDPPQTPIVVPQVLVWTPLMQSSMLVLGGLLTVVMVVRYRTKAGPAIRRLVGRDSLRVPSQDRDGVTDARLAAGLAHRAERLLDGSGMVTTALAVATLALSSGGRAPWSVYPGLRPLATISLYVALLGSIGLMMAGARVRRSPTARRNVGILWDVTTFWPRAAHPFAPPCYAERVVPEVTARARWALGDDPKRAVVLSGHSQGSLICVAVACRLNGQASRLRLLTYGSQVRAIYGRVFPAAAGPSALGYVPTPGPTRLGEAWPDVPDGRPQASPAPTGLRHQLGDPTHWVNLFRRGDPLGYRVYSDRDHPVFDVPTLEVRPADSGDPGSLVMTHGGYQHSPEYRTAIAAWTGEPVHVCPTDPARADALPPT
;
A
#
# COMPACT_ATOMS: atom_id res chain seq x y z
N MET A 1 25.32 45.38 -35.54
CA MET A 1 25.44 44.59 -34.30
C MET A 1 25.29 43.12 -34.67
N SER A 2 26.15 42.39 -35.39
CA SER A 2 27.61 42.17 -35.37
C SER A 2 28.15 41.66 -34.02
N GLY A 3 28.14 40.32 -33.84
CA GLY A 3 29.10 39.60 -32.99
C GLY A 3 28.69 39.19 -31.57
N GLN A 4 27.56 38.50 -31.37
CA GLN A 4 27.39 37.66 -30.17
C GLN A 4 27.84 36.24 -30.52
N ASP A 5 28.89 35.76 -29.84
CA ASP A 5 29.50 34.44 -29.97
C ASP A 5 28.44 33.31 -30.09
N ALA A 6 28.31 32.71 -31.28
CA ALA A 6 27.41 31.59 -31.49
C ALA A 6 27.91 30.37 -30.70
N SER A 7 27.09 29.86 -29.77
CA SER A 7 27.42 28.67 -28.99
C SER A 7 27.54 27.44 -29.89
N THR A 8 28.60 26.65 -29.75
CA THR A 8 28.83 25.41 -30.49
C THR A 8 28.30 24.21 -29.71
N VAL A 9 27.38 23.44 -30.31
CA VAL A 9 26.89 22.19 -29.71
C VAL A 9 27.98 21.12 -29.82
N VAL A 10 28.46 20.63 -28.68
CA VAL A 10 29.52 19.60 -28.63
C VAL A 10 28.98 18.20 -28.38
N MET A 11 27.74 18.07 -27.91
CA MET A 11 27.14 16.77 -27.62
C MET A 11 25.61 16.83 -27.72
N GLU A 12 25.02 15.82 -28.33
CA GLU A 12 23.61 15.45 -28.16
C GLU A 12 23.52 14.17 -27.34
N LEU A 13 22.84 14.24 -26.21
CA LEU A 13 22.59 13.08 -25.35
C LEU A 13 21.11 12.70 -25.38
N ARG A 14 20.82 11.52 -25.93
CA ARG A 14 19.50 10.92 -25.99
C ARG A 14 19.21 10.09 -24.74
N VAL A 15 18.08 10.37 -24.11
CA VAL A 15 17.58 9.63 -22.96
C VAL A 15 16.16 9.17 -23.29
N HIS A 16 16.00 7.87 -23.51
CA HIS A 16 14.68 7.30 -23.78
C HIS A 16 13.99 6.84 -22.49
N GLY A 17 12.66 6.82 -22.54
CA GLY A 17 11.81 6.31 -21.47
C GLY A 17 11.83 4.78 -21.39
N VAL A 18 10.87 4.23 -20.66
CA VAL A 18 11.00 2.86 -20.17
C VAL A 18 10.68 1.83 -21.23
N ARG A 19 11.74 1.08 -21.55
CA ARG A 19 11.79 -0.21 -22.24
C ARG A 19 13.19 -0.81 -22.30
N GLY A 20 14.21 -0.10 -21.81
CA GLY A 20 15.59 -0.42 -22.21
C GLY A 20 15.69 -0.40 -23.71
N THR A 21 15.15 0.65 -24.36
CA THR A 21 15.26 0.83 -25.81
C THR A 21 16.72 0.58 -26.18
N PRO A 22 16.99 -0.42 -27.04
CA PRO A 22 18.35 -0.72 -27.46
C PRO A 22 19.05 0.56 -27.93
N THR A 23 20.31 0.72 -27.53
CA THR A 23 21.06 1.97 -27.73
C THR A 23 21.29 2.27 -29.20
N ASP A 24 21.41 1.22 -30.02
CA ASP A 24 21.39 1.25 -31.48
C ASP A 24 20.12 1.86 -32.04
N LEU A 25 18.94 1.45 -31.55
CA LEU A 25 17.66 2.08 -31.93
C LEU A 25 17.52 3.52 -31.42
N MET A 26 18.09 3.83 -30.24
CA MET A 26 18.09 5.21 -29.73
C MET A 26 18.96 6.13 -30.60
N LEU A 27 20.11 5.65 -31.06
CA LEU A 27 21.06 6.39 -31.90
C LEU A 27 20.63 6.40 -33.37
N GLY A 28 19.90 5.37 -33.80
CA GLY A 28 19.44 5.19 -35.18
C GLY A 28 20.49 4.58 -36.09
N VAL A 29 21.40 3.77 -35.56
CA VAL A 29 22.49 3.11 -36.31
C VAL A 29 22.50 1.60 -36.02
N PRO A 30 23.14 0.77 -36.85
CA PRO A 30 23.36 -0.65 -36.57
C PRO A 30 24.08 -0.90 -35.23
N ALA A 31 23.82 -2.05 -34.60
CA ALA A 31 24.34 -2.35 -33.26
C ALA A 31 25.87 -2.45 -33.18
N ASP A 32 26.54 -2.84 -34.26
CA ASP A 32 28.00 -2.93 -34.37
C ASP A 32 28.69 -1.57 -34.50
N GLU A 33 27.93 -0.49 -34.72
CA GLU A 33 28.42 0.90 -34.73
C GLU A 33 28.28 1.60 -33.38
N VAL A 34 27.76 0.93 -32.35
CA VAL A 34 27.55 1.51 -31.03
C VAL A 34 28.58 1.00 -30.03
N VAL A 35 29.24 1.92 -29.32
CA VAL A 35 30.26 1.60 -28.31
C VAL A 35 29.89 2.23 -26.96
N GLN A 36 30.02 1.46 -25.88
CA GLN A 36 29.87 1.99 -24.53
C GLN A 36 31.10 2.83 -24.15
N VAL A 37 30.89 4.10 -23.78
CA VAL A 37 31.96 5.05 -23.44
C VAL A 37 32.06 5.34 -21.93
N ALA A 38 31.01 5.04 -21.17
CA ALA A 38 31.01 5.14 -19.70
C ALA A 38 29.89 4.28 -19.06
N GLY A 39 30.00 3.95 -17.78
CA GLY A 39 29.00 3.22 -16.99
C GLY A 39 29.47 1.85 -16.48
N ASP A 40 28.56 1.11 -15.83
CA ASP A 40 28.86 -0.15 -15.11
C ASP A 40 28.11 -1.38 -15.67
N GLY A 41 27.53 -1.24 -16.87
CA GLY A 41 26.75 -2.29 -17.54
C GLY A 41 25.28 -2.36 -17.12
N ARG A 42 24.89 -1.76 -15.97
CA ARG A 42 23.47 -1.56 -15.59
C ARG A 42 22.93 -0.22 -16.06
N THR A 43 23.76 0.82 -15.91
CA THR A 43 23.59 2.10 -16.61
C THR A 43 24.83 2.37 -17.44
N GLY A 44 24.67 3.13 -18.52
CA GLY A 44 25.82 3.50 -19.33
C GLY A 44 25.52 4.51 -20.42
N PHE A 45 26.58 5.18 -20.84
CA PHE A 45 26.61 6.09 -21.98
C PHE A 45 27.20 5.34 -23.17
N TYR A 46 26.50 5.40 -24.29
CA TYR A 46 26.83 4.73 -25.52
C TYR A 46 26.94 5.77 -26.63
N ARG A 47 27.93 5.63 -27.49
CA ARG A 47 28.20 6.57 -28.58
C ARG A 47 28.29 5.81 -29.89
N ILE A 48 27.90 6.46 -30.98
CA ILE A 48 28.19 5.97 -32.32
C ILE A 48 29.72 5.98 -32.59
N ARG A 49 30.20 5.09 -33.45
CA ARG A 49 31.60 5.06 -33.92
C ARG A 49 31.91 6.31 -34.74
N ASP A 50 33.16 6.78 -34.68
CA ASP A 50 33.60 7.92 -35.49
C ASP A 50 33.40 7.64 -36.99
N GLY A 51 32.78 8.59 -37.69
CA GLY A 51 32.46 8.47 -39.12
C GLY A 51 31.14 7.75 -39.45
N ALA A 52 30.44 7.22 -38.45
CA ALA A 52 29.06 6.76 -38.62
C ALA A 52 28.08 7.94 -38.51
N ASP A 53 27.06 7.98 -39.36
CA ASP A 53 26.01 8.98 -39.34
C ASP A 53 24.63 8.29 -39.31
N PRO A 54 23.70 8.71 -38.42
CA PRO A 54 22.33 8.22 -38.46
C PRO A 54 21.64 8.59 -39.78
N PRO A 55 20.61 7.84 -40.22
CA PRO A 55 19.86 8.15 -41.43
C PRO A 55 19.39 9.60 -41.49
N LEU A 56 19.62 10.25 -42.64
CA LEU A 56 19.25 11.64 -42.91
C LEU A 56 19.92 12.67 -41.98
N ARG A 57 21.07 12.35 -41.39
CA ARG A 57 21.91 13.30 -40.64
C ARG A 57 23.35 13.25 -41.14
N THR A 58 24.04 14.36 -40.95
CA THR A 58 25.49 14.45 -41.13
C THR A 58 26.03 15.27 -39.98
N LEU A 59 26.66 14.61 -39.01
CA LEU A 59 27.02 15.25 -37.75
C LEU A 59 28.18 16.25 -37.94
N PRO A 60 28.16 17.42 -37.26
CA PRO A 60 29.26 18.36 -37.31
C PRO A 60 30.54 17.75 -36.71
N ARG A 61 31.71 18.14 -37.24
CA ARG A 61 32.99 17.67 -36.71
C ARG A 61 33.14 18.04 -35.23
N GLY A 62 33.49 17.05 -34.41
CA GLY A 62 33.71 17.23 -32.97
C GLY A 62 32.43 17.18 -32.11
N MET A 63 31.25 16.98 -32.71
CA MET A 63 30.01 16.75 -31.98
C MET A 63 29.84 15.25 -31.69
N ALA A 64 29.57 14.90 -30.43
CA ALA A 64 29.25 13.52 -30.04
C ALA A 64 27.74 13.28 -30.03
N LEU A 65 27.29 12.18 -30.63
CA LEU A 65 25.92 11.66 -30.47
C LEU A 65 25.93 10.48 -29.51
N GLU A 66 25.33 10.67 -28.34
CA GLU A 66 25.30 9.69 -27.24
C GLU A 66 23.89 9.28 -26.86
N ALA A 67 23.76 8.04 -26.38
CA ALA A 67 22.57 7.48 -25.78
C ALA A 67 22.88 7.05 -24.35
N TYR A 68 22.02 7.42 -23.41
CA TYR A 68 22.09 6.95 -22.04
C TYR A 68 21.09 5.81 -21.81
N SER A 69 21.61 4.63 -21.52
CA SER A 69 20.82 3.44 -21.19
C SER A 69 20.74 3.26 -19.68
N TRP A 70 19.52 3.07 -19.18
CA TRP A 70 19.22 2.83 -17.77
C TRP A 70 18.12 1.79 -17.54
N GLY A 71 17.63 1.16 -18.62
CA GLY A 71 16.46 0.28 -18.57
C GLY A 71 16.65 -0.95 -17.68
N GLU A 72 17.89 -1.39 -17.43
CA GLU A 72 18.16 -2.51 -16.53
C GLU A 72 17.80 -2.20 -15.07
N LEU A 73 17.78 -0.92 -14.67
CA LEU A 73 17.37 -0.50 -13.33
C LEU A 73 15.89 -0.79 -13.04
N THR A 74 15.04 -0.90 -14.07
CA THR A 74 13.61 -1.21 -13.90
C THR A 74 13.22 -2.58 -14.44
N SER A 75 13.99 -3.14 -15.38
CA SER A 75 13.66 -4.39 -16.07
C SER A 75 14.62 -5.57 -15.79
N GLY A 76 15.77 -5.32 -15.16
CA GLY A 76 16.95 -6.21 -15.16
C GLY A 76 16.90 -7.48 -14.29
N VAL A 77 15.84 -7.76 -13.53
CA VAL A 77 15.79 -9.01 -12.75
C VAL A 77 15.39 -10.20 -13.64
N ARG A 78 16.38 -10.94 -14.14
CA ARG A 78 16.24 -12.17 -14.94
C ARG A 78 16.14 -13.41 -14.01
N GLY A 79 15.57 -14.52 -14.49
CA GLY A 79 15.45 -15.79 -13.74
C GLY A 79 14.21 -15.95 -12.82
N VAL A 80 14.20 -17.03 -12.02
CA VAL A 80 13.12 -17.41 -11.07
C VAL A 80 12.99 -16.39 -9.94
N LEU A 81 14.11 -15.88 -9.41
CA LEU A 81 14.11 -14.79 -8.42
C LEU A 81 13.45 -13.51 -8.96
N GLY A 82 13.52 -13.24 -10.27
CA GLY A 82 12.86 -12.08 -10.88
C GLY A 82 11.34 -12.09 -10.80
N TRP A 83 10.71 -13.28 -10.74
CA TRP A 83 9.26 -13.37 -10.49
C TRP A 83 8.93 -13.06 -9.02
N VAL A 84 9.66 -13.65 -8.08
CA VAL A 84 9.48 -13.39 -6.63
C VAL A 84 9.64 -11.91 -6.32
N THR A 85 10.68 -11.28 -6.88
CA THR A 85 10.93 -9.84 -6.67
C THR A 85 9.79 -8.98 -7.22
N ARG A 86 9.17 -9.34 -8.36
CA ARG A 86 8.05 -8.58 -8.97
C ARG A 86 6.71 -8.79 -8.27
N VAL A 87 6.41 -10.01 -7.82
CA VAL A 87 5.24 -10.28 -6.98
C VAL A 87 5.37 -9.52 -5.66
N LEU A 88 6.57 -9.52 -5.08
CA LEU A 88 6.88 -8.77 -3.87
C LEU A 88 6.72 -7.27 -4.06
N TRP A 89 7.12 -6.71 -5.20
CA TRP A 89 6.88 -5.30 -5.51
C TRP A 89 5.40 -4.91 -5.53
N LEU A 90 4.52 -5.81 -5.97
CA LEU A 90 3.07 -5.59 -5.94
C LEU A 90 2.52 -5.63 -4.52
N VAL A 91 3.05 -6.49 -3.64
CA VAL A 91 2.75 -6.48 -2.20
C VAL A 91 3.16 -5.14 -1.57
N LEU A 92 4.26 -4.54 -2.04
CA LEU A 92 4.77 -3.23 -1.59
C LEU A 92 4.07 -2.03 -2.25
N LEU A 93 3.07 -2.24 -3.10
CA LEU A 93 2.34 -1.16 -3.79
C LEU A 93 1.74 -0.11 -2.83
N PRO A 94 1.16 -0.45 -1.66
CA PRO A 94 0.72 0.56 -0.70
C PRO A 94 1.84 1.51 -0.26
N PHE A 95 3.05 0.98 -0.09
CA PHE A 95 4.23 1.76 0.31
C PHE A 95 4.72 2.67 -0.83
N ALA A 96 4.64 2.19 -2.08
CA ALA A 96 4.92 3.00 -3.26
C ALA A 96 3.94 4.19 -3.38
N LEU A 97 2.65 3.92 -3.21
CA LEU A 97 1.59 4.92 -3.35
C LEU A 97 1.61 5.98 -2.25
N VAL A 98 1.88 5.60 -0.99
CA VAL A 98 2.05 6.60 0.08
C VAL A 98 3.31 7.43 -0.10
N ASN A 99 4.39 6.85 -0.67
CA ASN A 99 5.56 7.63 -1.05
C ASN A 99 5.24 8.61 -2.18
N LEU A 100 4.45 8.19 -3.18
CA LEU A 100 3.98 9.06 -4.24
C LEU A 100 3.09 10.20 -3.72
N ALA A 101 2.25 9.92 -2.71
CA ALA A 101 1.40 10.90 -2.04
C ALA A 101 2.22 12.05 -1.41
N PHE A 102 3.45 11.77 -0.95
CA PHE A 102 4.35 12.80 -0.41
C PHE A 102 4.68 13.86 -1.46
N TRP A 103 4.98 13.44 -2.68
CA TRP A 103 5.40 14.31 -3.78
C TRP A 103 4.21 14.95 -4.49
N ALA A 104 3.04 14.31 -4.46
CA ALA A 104 1.79 14.85 -5.01
C ALA A 104 1.17 15.98 -4.14
N ARG A 105 1.83 16.40 -3.06
CA ARG A 105 1.42 17.57 -2.27
C ARG A 105 1.64 18.84 -3.09
N THR A 106 0.67 19.76 -3.01
CA THR A 106 0.73 21.03 -3.75
C THR A 106 1.79 22.00 -3.24
N GLN A 107 2.33 21.78 -2.04
CA GLN A 107 3.28 22.65 -1.35
C GLN A 107 4.55 21.90 -0.94
N ALA A 108 4.88 20.79 -1.61
CA ALA A 108 6.11 20.06 -1.32
C ALA A 108 7.33 20.99 -1.48
N GLY A 109 8.24 21.00 -0.51
CA GLY A 109 9.44 21.86 -0.54
C GLY A 109 9.21 23.35 -0.25
N GLU A 110 7.97 23.83 -0.07
CA GLU A 110 7.70 25.22 0.31
C GLU A 110 8.04 25.48 1.79
N ASP A 111 8.54 26.69 2.12
CA ASP A 111 8.69 27.12 3.51
C ASP A 111 7.36 27.64 4.09
N SER A 112 6.44 26.70 4.36
CA SER A 112 5.16 27.04 4.98
C SER A 112 4.77 26.04 6.08
N GLY A 113 3.98 26.51 7.05
CA GLY A 113 3.42 25.64 8.08
C GLY A 113 2.54 24.53 7.48
N GLN A 114 1.88 24.83 6.36
CA GLN A 114 0.98 23.91 5.67
C GLN A 114 1.75 22.82 4.90
N ALA A 115 2.90 23.16 4.29
CA ALA A 115 3.84 22.19 3.71
C ALA A 115 4.33 21.18 4.76
N ARG A 116 4.80 21.68 5.91
CA ARG A 116 5.26 20.84 7.03
C ARG A 116 4.16 19.95 7.61
N TRP A 117 2.94 20.48 7.77
CA TRP A 117 1.80 19.66 8.23
C TRP A 117 1.44 18.57 7.23
N GLY A 118 1.41 18.87 5.92
CA GLY A 118 1.17 17.87 4.89
C GLY A 118 2.21 16.76 4.88
N MET A 119 3.50 17.11 5.03
CA MET A 119 4.59 16.14 5.18
C MET A 119 4.35 15.20 6.37
N ARG A 120 4.06 15.76 7.55
CA ARG A 120 3.80 14.99 8.78
C ARG A 120 2.65 14.01 8.61
N ALA A 121 1.54 14.47 8.03
CA ALA A 121 0.37 13.64 7.81
C ALA A 121 0.70 12.43 6.91
N VAL A 122 1.38 12.64 5.78
CA VAL A 122 1.76 11.55 4.88
C VAL A 122 2.75 10.58 5.53
N ARG A 123 3.71 11.06 6.34
CA ARG A 123 4.63 10.19 7.10
C ARG A 123 3.91 9.35 8.16
N ILE A 124 2.94 9.92 8.88
CA ILE A 124 2.10 9.17 9.80
C ILE A 124 1.27 8.12 9.06
N SER A 125 0.69 8.44 7.90
CA SER A 125 0.05 7.43 7.06
C SER A 125 1.00 6.30 6.67
N ALA A 126 2.23 6.61 6.29
CA ALA A 126 3.24 5.60 5.95
C ALA A 126 3.55 4.69 7.16
N LEU A 127 3.70 5.26 8.35
CA LEU A 127 3.90 4.50 9.58
C LEU A 127 2.71 3.59 9.89
N LEU A 128 1.49 4.08 9.74
CA LEU A 128 0.26 3.29 9.93
C LEU A 128 0.17 2.12 8.95
N LEU A 129 0.58 2.31 7.70
CA LEU A 129 0.62 1.21 6.73
C LEU A 129 1.64 0.13 7.13
N THR A 130 2.76 0.50 7.76
CA THR A 130 3.69 -0.48 8.35
C THR A 130 3.05 -1.23 9.51
N VAL A 131 2.37 -0.52 10.43
CA VAL A 131 1.67 -1.13 11.56
C VAL A 131 0.57 -2.08 11.08
N ILE A 132 -0.24 -1.68 10.09
CA ILE A 132 -1.27 -2.54 9.49
C ILE A 132 -0.64 -3.79 8.89
N ALA A 133 0.41 -3.65 8.08
CA ALA A 133 1.08 -4.80 7.47
C ALA A 133 1.60 -5.78 8.54
N MET A 134 2.22 -5.28 9.61
CA MET A 134 2.70 -6.09 10.72
C MET A 134 1.59 -6.75 11.50
N LEU A 135 0.51 -6.01 11.81
CA LEU A 135 -0.66 -6.58 12.49
C LEU A 135 -1.36 -7.65 11.68
N THR A 136 -1.38 -7.56 10.35
CA THR A 136 -1.89 -8.62 9.48
C THR A 136 -1.09 -9.91 9.67
N VAL A 137 0.24 -9.82 9.69
CA VAL A 137 1.10 -11.01 9.90
C VAL A 137 0.98 -11.51 11.34
N CYS A 138 0.92 -10.62 12.34
CA CYS A 138 0.65 -11.01 13.74
C CYS A 138 -0.70 -11.70 13.89
N PHE A 139 -1.75 -11.17 13.26
CA PHE A 139 -3.08 -11.77 13.29
C PHE A 139 -3.05 -13.19 12.73
N VAL A 140 -2.46 -13.40 11.55
CA VAL A 140 -2.38 -14.73 10.96
C VAL A 140 -1.51 -15.68 11.79
N ALA A 141 -0.29 -15.29 12.14
CA ALA A 141 0.64 -16.21 12.79
C ALA A 141 0.34 -16.42 14.28
N ILE A 142 -0.06 -15.37 14.99
CA ILE A 142 -0.19 -15.41 16.45
C ILE A 142 -1.64 -15.63 16.86
N ASP A 143 -2.58 -14.83 16.36
CA ASP A 143 -4.00 -14.99 16.73
C ASP A 143 -4.59 -16.26 16.10
N LEU A 144 -4.53 -16.41 14.77
CA LEU A 144 -5.13 -17.60 14.13
C LEU A 144 -4.39 -18.88 14.50
N VAL A 145 -3.07 -18.93 14.26
CA VAL A 145 -2.28 -20.17 14.43
C VAL A 145 -1.85 -20.42 15.87
N ALA A 146 -1.13 -19.50 16.51
CA ALA A 146 -0.60 -19.76 17.87
C ALA A 146 -1.68 -19.87 18.95
N TRP A 147 -2.78 -19.13 18.77
CA TRP A 147 -3.86 -19.01 19.75
C TRP A 147 -5.09 -19.84 19.40
N GLN A 148 -5.78 -19.51 18.30
CA GLN A 148 -7.08 -20.10 18.00
C GLN A 148 -6.99 -21.58 17.61
N CYS A 149 -5.96 -22.00 16.87
CA CYS A 149 -5.78 -23.41 16.50
C CYS A 149 -5.55 -24.36 17.68
N PHE A 150 -5.00 -23.87 18.80
CA PHE A 150 -4.65 -24.66 19.97
C PHE A 150 -5.47 -24.30 21.22
N ARG A 151 -6.63 -23.69 21.02
CA ARG A 151 -7.49 -23.20 22.09
C ARG A 151 -8.19 -24.35 22.82
N ALA A 152 -8.11 -24.35 24.16
CA ALA A 152 -8.97 -25.16 25.03
C ALA A 152 -9.03 -26.68 24.72
N ASN A 153 -8.00 -27.23 24.09
CA ASN A 153 -7.98 -28.64 23.64
C ASN A 153 -9.09 -29.00 22.63
N ALA A 154 -9.56 -28.02 21.83
CA ALA A 154 -10.50 -28.23 20.72
C ALA A 154 -9.77 -28.46 19.38
N VAL A 155 -10.37 -29.20 18.45
CA VAL A 155 -9.84 -29.35 17.07
C VAL A 155 -10.30 -28.14 16.25
N ALA A 156 -9.52 -27.07 16.29
CA ALA A 156 -9.85 -25.84 15.56
C ALA A 156 -9.30 -25.82 14.13
N CYS A 157 -8.17 -26.49 13.89
CA CYS A 157 -7.44 -26.40 12.61
C CYS A 157 -6.98 -27.77 12.12
N PRO A 158 -7.88 -28.58 11.50
CA PRO A 158 -7.57 -29.95 11.06
C PRO A 158 -6.56 -30.02 9.90
N VAL A 159 -6.29 -28.90 9.22
CA VAL A 159 -5.40 -28.81 8.04
C VAL A 159 -3.95 -28.51 8.42
N LEU A 160 -3.65 -28.28 9.71
CA LEU A 160 -2.27 -27.99 10.12
C LEU A 160 -1.35 -29.20 9.87
N PRO A 161 -0.14 -28.98 9.32
CA PRO A 161 0.83 -30.07 9.13
C PRO A 161 1.31 -30.65 10.46
N ASP A 162 1.58 -31.97 10.50
CA ASP A 162 2.15 -32.70 11.65
C ASP A 162 3.43 -32.06 12.21
N ALA A 163 4.17 -31.32 11.39
CA ALA A 163 5.34 -30.54 11.83
C ALA A 163 5.03 -29.53 12.94
N LEU A 164 3.78 -29.07 13.05
CA LEU A 164 3.30 -28.14 14.08
C LEU A 164 2.81 -28.85 15.36
N ASP A 165 2.79 -30.19 15.41
CA ASP A 165 2.43 -30.94 16.63
C ASP A 165 3.38 -30.64 17.80
N ARG A 166 4.67 -30.38 17.49
CA ARG A 166 5.64 -29.93 18.49
C ARG A 166 5.27 -28.59 19.10
N VAL A 167 4.64 -27.71 18.32
CA VAL A 167 4.17 -26.40 18.79
C VAL A 167 2.92 -26.59 19.66
N ALA A 168 2.03 -27.53 19.32
CA ALA A 168 0.85 -27.85 20.12
C ALA A 168 1.21 -28.24 21.56
N GLY A 169 2.31 -28.98 21.75
CA GLY A 169 2.82 -29.40 23.06
C GLY A 169 3.43 -28.29 23.92
N LEU A 170 3.66 -27.09 23.38
CA LEU A 170 4.20 -25.96 24.14
C LEU A 170 3.12 -25.28 24.99
N SER A 171 3.54 -24.59 26.06
CA SER A 171 2.66 -23.69 26.82
C SER A 171 2.12 -22.57 25.91
N ALA A 172 0.97 -21.98 26.27
CA ALA A 172 0.36 -20.92 25.46
C ALA A 172 1.30 -19.71 25.26
N GLY A 173 2.04 -19.31 26.30
CA GLY A 173 3.06 -18.25 26.20
C GLY A 173 4.21 -18.61 25.26
N ALA A 174 4.72 -19.84 25.34
CA ALA A 174 5.77 -20.32 24.44
C ALA A 174 5.29 -20.42 22.97
N ARG A 175 4.05 -20.86 22.72
CA ARG A 175 3.46 -20.85 21.36
C ARG A 175 3.42 -19.44 20.76
N ILE A 176 2.96 -18.46 21.53
CA ILE A 176 2.94 -17.04 21.13
C ILE A 176 4.37 -16.56 20.83
N ALA A 177 5.35 -16.90 21.67
CA ALA A 177 6.74 -16.49 21.48
C ALA A 177 7.34 -17.07 20.19
N VAL A 178 7.14 -18.37 19.92
CA VAL A 178 7.61 -19.02 18.69
C VAL A 178 6.98 -18.41 17.45
N MET A 179 5.65 -18.25 17.45
CA MET A 179 4.94 -17.71 16.29
C MET A 179 5.15 -16.22 16.08
N SER A 180 5.64 -15.50 17.10
CA SER A 180 6.12 -14.12 16.96
C SER A 180 7.38 -14.01 16.08
N LEU A 181 8.13 -15.11 15.86
CA LEU A 181 9.25 -15.12 14.93
C LEU A 181 8.82 -14.95 13.46
N VAL A 182 7.58 -15.30 13.11
CA VAL A 182 7.04 -15.13 11.75
C VAL A 182 6.93 -13.64 11.35
N PRO A 183 6.23 -12.77 12.11
CA PRO A 183 6.21 -11.33 11.81
C PRO A 183 7.61 -10.70 11.88
N LEU A 184 8.48 -11.14 12.80
CA LEU A 184 9.87 -10.66 12.86
C LEU A 184 10.67 -11.05 11.62
N GLY A 185 10.50 -12.27 11.11
CA GLY A 185 11.11 -12.73 9.86
C GLY A 185 10.59 -11.96 8.64
N ALA A 186 9.29 -11.64 8.59
CA ALA A 186 8.72 -10.80 7.56
C ALA A 186 9.35 -9.39 7.58
N LEU A 187 9.51 -8.79 8.77
CA LEU A 187 10.17 -7.49 8.93
C LEU A 187 11.65 -7.56 8.51
N LEU A 188 12.39 -8.60 8.93
CA LEU A 188 13.78 -8.81 8.55
C LEU A 188 13.93 -8.92 7.02
N THR A 189 12.99 -9.61 6.36
CA THR A 189 12.96 -9.72 4.90
C THR A 189 12.81 -8.35 4.25
N LEU A 190 11.88 -7.52 4.72
CA LEU A 190 11.72 -6.13 4.22
C LEU A 190 12.99 -5.29 4.43
N VAL A 191 13.63 -5.44 5.58
CA VAL A 191 14.89 -4.77 5.90
C VAL A 191 16.01 -5.19 4.96
N ALA A 192 16.18 -6.49 4.73
CA ALA A 192 17.20 -7.04 3.83
C ALA A 192 17.02 -6.54 2.38
N LEU A 193 15.77 -6.53 1.89
CA LEU A 193 15.44 -6.00 0.55
C LEU A 193 15.71 -4.50 0.43
N SER A 194 15.37 -3.74 1.48
CA SER A 194 15.65 -2.30 1.53
C SER A 194 17.15 -2.02 1.46
N PHE A 195 17.96 -2.73 2.26
CA PHE A 195 19.43 -2.61 2.20
C PHE A 195 20.02 -2.99 0.84
N GLN A 196 19.55 -4.08 0.24
CA GLN A 196 20.00 -4.49 -1.09
C GLN A 196 19.68 -3.42 -2.14
N SER A 197 18.53 -2.77 -2.01
CA SER A 197 18.13 -1.68 -2.91
C SER A 197 18.92 -0.38 -2.67
N LEU A 198 19.21 -0.04 -1.42
CA LEU A 198 20.02 1.13 -1.05
C LEU A 198 21.39 1.10 -1.72
N ALA A 199 22.09 -0.04 -1.60
CA ALA A 199 23.42 -0.22 -2.17
C ALA A 199 23.45 -0.10 -3.70
N ARG A 200 22.35 -0.42 -4.40
CA ARG A 200 22.30 -0.45 -5.88
C ARG A 200 21.88 0.87 -6.52
N TYR A 201 21.05 1.66 -5.82
CA TYR A 201 20.39 2.83 -6.40
C TYR A 201 20.75 4.14 -5.68
N GLU A 202 20.82 4.13 -4.36
CA GLU A 202 20.87 5.37 -3.56
C GLU A 202 22.28 5.69 -3.05
N ALA A 203 23.14 4.67 -2.86
CA ALA A 203 24.53 4.83 -2.40
C ALA A 203 25.58 4.95 -3.54
N ALA A 204 25.15 4.91 -4.80
CA ALA A 204 26.04 4.79 -5.96
C ALA A 204 26.75 6.11 -6.35
N VAL A 205 26.24 7.26 -5.90
CA VAL A 205 26.78 8.58 -6.28
C VAL A 205 27.31 9.30 -5.05
N HIS A 206 28.63 9.32 -4.91
CA HIS A 206 29.33 10.23 -3.99
C HIS A 206 29.45 11.62 -4.64
N GLU A 207 28.39 12.43 -4.62
CA GLU A 207 28.63 13.89 -4.63
C GLU A 207 29.33 14.19 -3.29
N ALA A 208 30.58 14.64 -3.34
CA ALA A 208 31.40 15.04 -2.19
C ALA A 208 30.56 15.88 -1.21
N ASP A 209 30.76 15.72 0.11
CA ASP A 209 29.93 16.27 1.18
C ASP A 209 29.46 17.72 0.95
N VAL A 210 28.33 17.87 0.25
CA VAL A 210 27.68 19.17 0.07
C VAL A 210 27.01 19.51 1.39
N THR A 211 27.78 20.08 2.31
CA THR A 211 27.24 20.81 3.45
C THR A 211 26.58 22.09 2.92
N MET A 212 25.26 22.06 2.77
CA MET A 212 24.50 23.25 2.40
C MET A 212 24.46 24.24 3.56
N THR A 213 24.97 25.45 3.30
CA THR A 213 24.83 26.61 4.19
C THR A 213 23.36 27.05 4.31
N ASP A 214 23.03 27.79 5.37
CA ASP A 214 21.68 28.34 5.56
C ASP A 214 21.25 29.26 4.41
N GLU A 215 22.19 30.00 3.82
CA GLU A 215 21.95 30.84 2.65
C GLU A 215 21.55 30.01 1.42
N GLU A 216 22.28 28.93 1.13
CA GLU A 216 21.99 28.04 -0.01
C GLU A 216 20.67 27.30 0.14
N ARG A 217 20.30 26.93 1.38
CA ARG A 217 18.97 26.42 1.68
C ARG A 217 17.93 27.51 1.46
N GLY A 218 18.22 28.75 1.91
CA GLY A 218 17.42 29.97 1.78
C GLY A 218 17.05 30.35 0.35
N ARG A 219 17.92 30.00 -0.62
CA ARG A 219 17.72 30.38 -2.03
C ARG A 219 16.35 29.95 -2.55
N PRO A 220 15.51 30.90 -3.03
CA PRO A 220 14.26 30.57 -3.67
C PRO A 220 14.54 29.78 -4.94
N ARG A 221 13.84 28.67 -5.10
CA ARG A 221 13.93 27.77 -6.26
C ARG A 221 12.57 27.74 -6.93
N ALA A 222 12.57 27.71 -8.25
CA ALA A 222 11.31 27.63 -8.99
C ALA A 222 10.77 26.20 -8.95
N SER A 223 11.66 25.21 -9.11
CA SER A 223 11.33 23.78 -9.01
C SER A 223 12.02 23.08 -7.84
N ILE A 224 11.34 22.11 -7.22
CA ILE A 224 11.95 21.20 -6.25
C ILE A 224 13.06 20.32 -6.88
N LEU A 225 13.04 20.12 -8.20
CA LEU A 225 14.03 19.33 -8.94
C LEU A 225 15.44 19.96 -8.91
N GLU A 226 15.52 21.27 -8.70
CA GLU A 226 16.77 22.03 -8.55
C GLU A 226 17.49 21.67 -7.23
N HIS A 227 16.75 21.19 -6.23
CA HIS A 227 17.26 21.03 -4.87
C HIS A 227 18.28 19.88 -4.77
N PRO A 228 19.52 20.13 -4.32
CA PRO A 228 20.57 19.10 -4.24
C PRO A 228 20.19 17.90 -3.38
N LEU A 229 19.64 18.15 -2.18
CA LEU A 229 19.20 17.07 -1.27
C LEU A 229 17.98 16.28 -1.78
N MET A 230 17.35 16.68 -2.89
CA MET A 230 16.28 15.87 -3.46
C MET A 230 16.79 14.50 -3.90
N TRP A 231 17.97 14.47 -4.53
CA TRP A 231 18.57 13.27 -5.12
C TRP A 231 19.55 12.54 -4.17
N ARG A 232 19.59 12.94 -2.89
CA ARG A 232 20.37 12.30 -1.81
C ARG A 232 19.44 11.59 -0.83
N GLY A 233 18.90 10.45 -1.25
CA GLY A 233 17.90 9.69 -0.49
C GLY A 233 18.49 8.84 0.61
N GLU A 234 19.75 8.39 0.50
CA GLU A 234 20.30 7.36 1.39
C GLU A 234 20.14 7.70 2.89
N GLN A 235 20.56 8.89 3.31
CA GLN A 235 20.47 9.30 4.72
C GLN A 235 19.01 9.40 5.19
N ARG A 236 18.13 9.94 4.34
CA ARG A 236 16.69 10.03 4.60
C ARG A 236 16.06 8.64 4.70
N THR A 237 16.41 7.73 3.79
CA THR A 237 15.90 6.36 3.75
C THR A 237 16.38 5.57 4.98
N ARG A 238 17.67 5.61 5.33
CA ARG A 238 18.21 4.95 6.55
C ARG A 238 17.52 5.46 7.81
N ARG A 239 17.28 6.78 7.90
CA ARG A 239 16.52 7.38 9.01
C ARG A 239 15.10 6.81 9.11
N LEU A 240 14.35 6.84 7.99
CA LEU A 240 12.99 6.30 7.94
C LEU A 240 12.98 4.80 8.25
N GLN A 241 13.96 4.05 7.75
CA GLN A 241 14.10 2.62 7.99
C GLN A 241 14.20 2.32 9.48
N ARG A 242 15.07 3.01 10.23
CA ARG A 242 15.20 2.83 11.69
C ARG A 242 13.89 3.05 12.43
N LEU A 243 13.13 4.08 12.05
CA LEU A 243 11.82 4.39 12.65
C LEU A 243 10.78 3.31 12.36
N HIS A 244 10.68 2.88 11.09
CA HIS A 244 9.71 1.85 10.69
C HIS A 244 10.08 0.46 11.22
N VAL A 245 11.37 0.14 11.36
CA VAL A 245 11.83 -1.09 12.02
C VAL A 245 11.47 -1.05 13.50
N ALA A 246 11.76 0.04 14.22
CA ALA A 246 11.36 0.18 15.63
C ALA A 246 9.84 0.08 15.80
N ALA A 247 9.05 0.69 14.91
CA ALA A 247 7.59 0.54 14.92
C ALA A 247 7.13 -0.90 14.64
N GLY A 248 7.75 -1.59 13.67
CA GLY A 248 7.40 -2.97 13.36
C GLY A 248 7.70 -3.92 14.53
N LEU A 249 8.88 -3.79 15.15
CA LEU A 249 9.29 -4.55 16.34
C LEU A 249 8.35 -4.30 17.53
N THR A 250 8.06 -3.04 17.84
CA THR A 250 7.17 -2.69 18.95
C THR A 250 5.72 -3.08 18.68
N THR A 251 5.26 -3.13 17.42
CA THR A 251 3.93 -3.63 17.05
C THR A 251 3.74 -5.09 17.48
N VAL A 252 4.76 -5.95 17.28
CA VAL A 252 4.70 -7.36 17.72
C VAL A 252 4.57 -7.46 19.25
N VAL A 253 5.36 -6.68 19.99
CA VAL A 253 5.32 -6.64 21.47
C VAL A 253 4.00 -6.06 21.99
N LEU A 254 3.47 -5.02 21.37
CA LEU A 254 2.18 -4.44 21.77
C LEU A 254 1.03 -5.42 21.50
N PHE A 255 1.04 -6.10 20.36
CA PHE A 255 0.03 -7.09 19.99
C PHE A 255 -0.03 -8.25 21.00
N THR A 256 1.13 -8.83 21.32
CA THR A 256 1.25 -9.97 22.23
C THR A 256 1.14 -9.57 23.70
N GLY A 257 1.76 -8.45 24.08
CA GLY A 257 1.75 -7.92 25.44
C GLY A 257 0.35 -7.51 25.90
N ILE A 258 -0.40 -6.74 25.11
CA ILE A 258 -1.77 -6.33 25.45
C ILE A 258 -2.66 -7.57 25.65
N HIS A 259 -2.51 -8.58 24.79
CA HIS A 259 -3.27 -9.82 24.90
C HIS A 259 -3.05 -10.55 26.23
N VAL A 260 -1.80 -10.66 26.69
CA VAL A 260 -1.46 -11.32 27.96
C VAL A 260 -1.87 -10.47 29.17
N LEU A 261 -1.65 -9.15 29.13
CA LEU A 261 -1.94 -8.24 30.24
C LEU A 261 -3.41 -8.22 30.66
N VAL A 262 -4.32 -8.32 29.70
CA VAL A 262 -5.77 -8.34 30.00
C VAL A 262 -6.19 -9.61 30.76
N ARG A 263 -5.36 -10.66 30.76
CA ARG A 263 -5.74 -11.99 31.27
C ARG A 263 -5.09 -12.38 32.58
N GLU A 264 -3.83 -12.02 32.79
CA GLU A 264 -3.12 -12.32 34.03
C GLU A 264 -3.14 -11.17 35.05
N GLY A 265 -3.59 -9.97 34.66
CA GLY A 265 -3.41 -8.77 35.48
C GLY A 265 -1.96 -8.26 35.42
N PRO A 266 -1.42 -7.59 36.47
CA PRO A 266 -0.04 -7.10 36.49
C PRO A 266 0.95 -8.27 36.43
N SER A 267 1.44 -8.59 35.23
CA SER A 267 2.35 -9.70 34.97
C SER A 267 3.73 -9.23 34.53
N ARG A 268 4.67 -10.18 34.41
CA ARG A 268 6.07 -9.91 34.01
C ARG A 268 6.19 -9.25 32.62
N VAL A 269 5.15 -9.27 31.79
CA VAL A 269 5.16 -8.62 30.47
C VAL A 269 4.93 -7.09 30.55
N TRP A 270 4.38 -6.57 31.65
CA TRP A 270 4.06 -5.13 31.79
C TRP A 270 5.23 -4.18 31.47
N PRO A 271 6.46 -4.39 32.00
CA PRO A 271 7.59 -3.50 31.72
C PRO A 271 7.94 -3.48 30.24
N THR A 272 7.96 -4.65 29.59
CA THR A 272 8.27 -4.75 28.16
C THR A 272 7.18 -4.14 27.27
N THR A 273 5.91 -4.29 27.63
CA THR A 273 4.80 -3.69 26.89
C THR A 273 4.76 -2.17 27.04
N LEU A 274 5.00 -1.65 28.25
CA LEU A 274 5.15 -0.20 28.48
C LEU A 274 6.37 0.37 27.75
N ALA A 275 7.51 -0.33 27.78
CA ALA A 275 8.69 0.08 27.04
C ALA A 275 8.41 0.13 25.53
N ALA A 276 7.72 -0.87 24.97
CA ALA A 276 7.31 -0.86 23.58
C ALA A 276 6.33 0.30 23.26
N ALA A 277 5.38 0.60 24.15
CA ALA A 277 4.47 1.73 24.00
C ALA A 277 5.20 3.08 24.03
N ALA A 278 6.17 3.25 24.94
CA ALA A 278 7.01 4.43 25.03
C ALA A 278 7.87 4.61 23.78
N ILE A 279 8.51 3.53 23.29
CA ILE A 279 9.27 3.55 22.04
C ILE A 279 8.36 3.90 20.87
N MET A 280 7.17 3.29 20.76
CA MET A 280 6.20 3.63 19.70
C MET A 280 5.80 5.11 19.74
N ALA A 281 5.54 5.67 20.93
CA ALA A 281 5.23 7.09 21.08
C ALA A 281 6.41 7.98 20.63
N VAL A 282 7.64 7.62 20.99
CA VAL A 282 8.86 8.31 20.52
C VAL A 282 9.00 8.19 19.00
N VAL A 283 8.74 7.03 18.41
CA VAL A 283 8.76 6.81 16.94
C VAL A 283 7.73 7.71 16.26
N VAL A 284 6.49 7.78 16.76
CA VAL A 284 5.44 8.65 16.22
C VAL A 284 5.88 10.12 16.27
N LEU A 285 6.34 10.59 17.43
CA LEU A 285 6.81 11.97 17.59
C LEU A 285 8.01 12.29 16.69
N ARG A 286 8.97 11.36 16.58
CA ARG A 286 10.16 11.51 15.73
C ARG A 286 9.82 11.49 14.24
N THR A 287 8.84 10.70 13.84
CA THR A 287 8.31 10.65 12.46
C THR A 287 7.68 11.99 12.05
N MET A 288 7.12 12.73 13.01
CA MET A 288 6.56 14.08 12.78
C MET A 288 7.63 15.19 12.80
N ALA A 289 8.87 14.89 13.20
CA ALA A 289 9.95 15.87 13.21
C ALA A 289 10.47 16.12 11.77
N VAL A 290 10.85 17.37 11.51
CA VAL A 290 11.51 17.79 10.26
C VAL A 290 13.01 17.75 10.48
N ASP A 291 13.73 17.05 9.60
CA ASP A 291 15.16 16.78 9.71
C ASP A 291 16.01 17.57 8.71
N GLN A 292 17.31 17.68 8.90
CA GLN A 292 18.22 18.47 8.04
C GLN A 292 18.24 18.01 6.59
N ASP A 293 17.96 16.72 6.35
CA ASP A 293 17.89 16.14 5.00
C ASP A 293 16.50 16.28 4.36
N ASP A 294 15.54 16.85 5.08
CA ASP A 294 14.22 17.13 4.54
C ASP A 294 14.21 18.44 3.77
N LEU A 295 13.47 18.47 2.67
CA LEU A 295 13.40 19.63 1.79
C LEU A 295 12.72 20.83 2.47
N GLU A 296 11.82 20.56 3.42
CA GLU A 296 11.13 21.58 4.21
C GLU A 296 11.89 22.00 5.49
N TYR A 297 13.16 21.60 5.65
CA TYR A 297 13.99 21.97 6.81
C TYR A 297 14.40 23.44 6.80
N ARG A 298 14.32 24.08 7.97
CA ARG A 298 14.82 25.44 8.23
C ARG A 298 15.31 25.55 9.68
N ASP A 299 16.52 26.07 9.89
CA ASP A 299 17.09 26.26 11.24
C ASP A 299 16.40 27.41 12.01
N ARG A 300 15.97 28.47 11.32
CA ARG A 300 15.16 29.57 11.88
C ARG A 300 13.79 29.63 11.20
N PRO A 301 12.71 29.08 11.79
CA PRO A 301 11.39 29.11 11.15
C PRO A 301 10.82 30.53 11.12
N HIS A 302 10.34 31.00 9.95
CA HIS A 302 9.48 32.19 9.87
C HIS A 302 8.12 31.88 10.52
N GLN A 303 7.95 32.21 11.80
CA GLN A 303 6.71 31.96 12.54
C GLN A 303 5.83 33.21 12.61
N GLY A 304 4.58 33.10 12.15
CA GLY A 304 3.54 34.09 12.45
C GLY A 304 3.09 34.04 13.92
N ARG A 305 2.63 35.19 14.46
CA ARG A 305 2.26 35.39 15.89
C ARG A 305 1.33 34.31 16.48
N LEU A 306 0.39 33.77 15.70
CA LEU A 306 -0.57 32.76 16.17
C LEU A 306 0.06 31.37 16.37
N SER A 307 1.06 31.00 15.55
CA SER A 307 1.73 29.69 15.64
C SER A 307 2.58 29.57 16.91
N ARG A 308 3.11 30.69 17.44
CA ARG A 308 3.80 30.75 18.73
C ARG A 308 2.85 30.48 19.91
N ARG A 309 1.56 30.82 19.80
CA ARG A 309 0.58 30.67 20.89
C ARG A 309 -0.07 29.28 20.93
N VAL A 310 -0.36 28.66 19.78
CA VAL A 310 -1.06 27.35 19.73
C VAL A 310 -0.10 26.16 19.89
N PHE A 311 1.15 26.28 19.42
CA PHE A 311 2.18 25.26 19.60
C PHE A 311 3.50 25.89 20.10
N PRO A 312 3.58 26.32 21.37
CA PRO A 312 4.76 27.00 21.94
C PRO A 312 6.03 26.12 21.94
N TRP A 313 5.81 24.80 21.92
CA TRP A 313 6.83 23.76 22.08
C TRP A 313 7.55 23.44 20.77
N THR A 314 8.34 24.38 20.23
CA THR A 314 9.29 24.07 19.14
C THR A 314 10.68 23.67 19.64
N GLY A 315 10.93 23.76 20.96
CA GLY A 315 12.09 23.19 21.66
C GLY A 315 12.26 21.67 21.56
N PRO A 316 11.19 20.84 21.68
CA PRO A 316 11.26 19.39 21.50
C PRO A 316 11.78 18.98 20.13
N GLY A 317 11.56 19.78 19.08
CA GLY A 317 12.04 19.47 17.73
C GLY A 317 13.56 19.35 17.65
N ARG A 318 14.31 20.17 18.40
CA ARG A 318 15.79 20.08 18.46
C ARG A 318 16.25 18.85 19.23
N MET A 319 15.63 18.57 20.38
CA MET A 319 15.94 17.38 21.18
C MET A 319 15.62 16.09 20.40
N MET A 320 14.43 16.03 19.79
CA MET A 320 13.96 14.90 19.00
C MET A 320 14.87 14.65 17.79
N ARG A 321 15.43 15.70 17.16
CA ARG A 321 16.43 15.55 16.08
C ARG A 321 17.71 14.86 16.53
N ARG A 322 18.18 15.13 17.74
CA ARG A 322 19.41 14.55 18.32
C ARG A 322 19.25 13.11 18.81
N LEU A 323 18.04 12.56 18.79
CA LEU A 323 17.80 11.19 19.25
C LEU A 323 18.60 10.19 18.39
N PRO A 324 19.47 9.37 18.98
CA PRO A 324 20.22 8.36 18.24
C PRO A 324 19.28 7.24 17.79
N LEU A 325 18.94 7.25 16.51
CA LEU A 325 17.93 6.33 15.94
C LEU A 325 18.40 4.88 15.89
N ASP A 326 19.72 4.66 15.82
CA ASP A 326 20.28 3.31 15.96
C ASP A 326 20.00 2.76 17.36
N VAL A 327 20.22 3.56 18.41
CA VAL A 327 19.91 3.18 19.80
C VAL A 327 18.42 2.90 19.95
N LEU A 328 17.55 3.68 19.33
CA LEU A 328 16.10 3.43 19.36
C LEU A 328 15.72 2.08 18.72
N ALA A 329 16.30 1.75 17.56
CA ALA A 329 16.06 0.48 16.87
C ALA A 329 16.63 -0.72 17.66
N TRP A 330 17.84 -0.59 18.21
CA TRP A 330 18.45 -1.62 19.06
C TRP A 330 17.71 -1.79 20.39
N ALA A 331 17.22 -0.71 21.00
CA ALA A 331 16.37 -0.77 22.18
C ALA A 331 15.05 -1.49 21.89
N ALA A 332 14.41 -1.21 20.74
CA ALA A 332 13.21 -1.93 20.31
C ALA A 332 13.49 -3.44 20.13
N LEU A 333 14.62 -3.80 19.53
CA LEU A 333 15.02 -5.20 19.39
C LEU A 333 15.31 -5.85 20.75
N GLY A 334 16.00 -5.16 21.65
CA GLY A 334 16.24 -5.64 23.02
C GLY A 334 14.92 -5.87 23.77
N VAL A 335 13.96 -4.95 23.66
CA VAL A 335 12.61 -5.13 24.22
C VAL A 335 11.91 -6.34 23.63
N VAL A 336 12.02 -6.60 22.32
CA VAL A 336 11.47 -7.83 21.70
C VAL A 336 12.11 -9.08 22.30
N VAL A 337 13.45 -9.15 22.37
CA VAL A 337 14.16 -10.32 22.90
C VAL A 337 13.74 -10.61 24.34
N VAL A 338 13.72 -9.58 25.20
CA VAL A 338 13.28 -9.72 26.59
C VAL A 338 11.80 -10.09 26.66
N HIS A 339 10.95 -9.50 25.82
CA HIS A 339 9.52 -9.82 25.79
C HIS A 339 9.26 -11.28 25.41
N LEU A 340 9.95 -11.81 24.40
CA LEU A 340 9.83 -13.21 23.99
C LEU A 340 10.33 -14.17 25.08
N ALA A 341 11.44 -13.83 25.77
CA ALA A 341 11.93 -14.60 26.90
C ALA A 341 10.93 -14.60 28.06
N VAL A 342 10.30 -13.47 28.35
CA VAL A 342 9.24 -13.39 29.37
C VAL A 342 8.03 -14.23 28.95
N LEU A 343 7.54 -14.09 27.71
CA LEU A 343 6.41 -14.87 27.18
C LEU A 343 6.67 -16.37 27.25
N TRP A 344 7.91 -16.82 27.03
CA TRP A 344 8.29 -18.22 27.17
C TRP A 344 8.01 -18.78 28.57
N THR A 345 8.10 -17.93 29.60
CA THR A 345 7.85 -18.30 31.00
C THR A 345 6.41 -18.06 31.46
N VAL A 346 5.55 -17.48 30.61
CA VAL A 346 4.15 -17.19 30.96
C VAL A 346 3.31 -18.45 30.80
N GLU A 347 2.67 -18.86 31.88
CA GLU A 347 1.77 -20.02 31.93
C GLU A 347 0.33 -19.56 32.17
N LEU A 348 -0.44 -19.48 31.09
CA LEU A 348 -1.86 -19.11 31.18
C LEU A 348 -2.70 -20.30 31.68
N PRO A 349 -3.50 -20.13 32.75
CA PRO A 349 -4.44 -21.15 33.18
C PRO A 349 -5.43 -21.53 32.07
N PHE A 350 -5.91 -22.78 32.08
CA PHE A 350 -6.86 -23.28 31.08
C PHE A 350 -8.08 -22.36 30.89
N ALA A 351 -8.66 -21.83 31.97
CA ALA A 351 -9.80 -20.91 31.90
C ALA A 351 -9.51 -19.61 31.16
N GLN A 352 -8.26 -19.13 31.17
CA GLN A 352 -7.82 -17.96 30.40
C GLN A 352 -7.53 -18.33 28.93
N GLN A 353 -7.09 -19.57 28.68
CA GLN A 353 -6.92 -20.11 27.33
C GLN A 353 -8.26 -20.27 26.61
N ASP A 354 -9.35 -20.48 27.35
CA ASP A 354 -10.71 -20.56 26.82
C ASP A 354 -11.23 -19.22 26.26
N LEU A 355 -10.57 -18.08 26.49
CA LEU A 355 -11.02 -16.76 26.03
C LEU A 355 -10.59 -16.45 24.60
N ALA A 356 -11.39 -15.60 23.92
CA ALA A 356 -11.06 -15.10 22.59
C ALA A 356 -9.84 -14.18 22.66
N TRP A 357 -9.16 -14.02 21.52
CA TRP A 357 -8.04 -13.08 21.44
C TRP A 357 -8.54 -11.66 21.68
N TYR A 358 -7.96 -10.98 22.68
CA TYR A 358 -8.37 -9.62 23.04
C TYR A 358 -8.09 -8.64 21.90
N GLY A 359 -9.00 -7.69 21.67
CA GLY A 359 -8.78 -6.57 20.77
C GLY A 359 -8.88 -6.88 19.27
N SER A 360 -9.24 -8.11 18.89
CA SER A 360 -9.35 -8.55 17.48
C SER A 360 -10.10 -7.53 16.60
N ASN A 361 -11.26 -7.01 17.04
CA ASN A 361 -11.95 -5.93 16.32
C ASN A 361 -11.35 -4.53 16.52
N LEU A 362 -10.99 -4.19 17.75
CA LEU A 362 -10.68 -2.82 18.15
C LEU A 362 -9.41 -2.29 17.47
N TRP A 363 -8.40 -3.13 17.25
CA TRP A 363 -7.14 -2.70 16.65
C TRP A 363 -7.30 -2.33 15.17
N PHE A 364 -8.01 -3.17 14.40
CA PHE A 364 -8.28 -2.88 12.98
C PHE A 364 -9.24 -1.69 12.81
N ILE A 365 -10.29 -1.59 13.65
CA ILE A 365 -11.19 -0.43 13.65
C ILE A 365 -10.41 0.84 13.98
N GLY A 366 -9.62 0.83 15.07
CA GLY A 366 -8.83 1.97 15.50
C GLY A 366 -7.85 2.47 14.43
N LEU A 367 -7.17 1.54 13.74
CA LEU A 367 -6.28 1.89 12.63
C LEU A 367 -7.02 2.39 11.40
N PHE A 368 -8.18 1.82 11.07
CA PHE A 368 -8.99 2.30 9.96
C PHE A 368 -9.53 3.71 10.22
N VAL A 369 -9.98 3.99 11.45
CA VAL A 369 -10.36 5.34 11.92
C VAL A 369 -9.17 6.30 11.80
N LEU A 370 -8.00 5.92 12.32
CA LEU A 370 -6.82 6.78 12.31
C LEU A 370 -6.34 7.06 10.88
N LEU A 371 -6.33 6.05 10.01
CA LEU A 371 -5.97 6.21 8.60
C LEU A 371 -6.99 7.10 7.86
N THR A 372 -8.28 6.98 8.18
CA THR A 372 -9.34 7.86 7.66
C THR A 372 -9.15 9.31 8.11
N ILE A 373 -8.86 9.53 9.40
CA ILE A 373 -8.56 10.86 9.94
C ILE A 373 -7.38 11.49 9.22
N VAL A 374 -6.26 10.75 9.07
CA VAL A 374 -5.08 11.26 8.37
C VAL A 374 -5.37 11.51 6.90
N HIS A 375 -6.14 10.64 6.25
CA HIS A 375 -6.58 10.84 4.87
C HIS A 375 -7.41 12.12 4.72
N VAL A 376 -8.35 12.37 5.61
CA VAL A 376 -9.16 13.61 5.63
C VAL A 376 -8.26 14.83 5.90
N ILE A 377 -7.27 14.71 6.79
CA ILE A 377 -6.29 15.77 7.02
C ILE A 377 -5.52 16.09 5.73
N VAL A 378 -5.06 15.08 4.98
CA VAL A 378 -4.37 15.28 3.70
C VAL A 378 -5.31 15.87 2.64
N PHE A 379 -6.53 15.36 2.55
CA PHE A 379 -7.56 15.85 1.63
C PHE A 379 -7.84 17.33 1.85
N VAL A 380 -8.08 17.73 3.10
CA VAL A 380 -8.50 19.09 3.47
C VAL A 380 -7.29 20.03 3.55
N GLY A 381 -6.18 19.52 4.09
CA GLY A 381 -5.04 20.28 4.60
C GLY A 381 -4.33 21.16 3.59
N GLY A 382 -4.29 20.81 2.30
CA GLY A 382 -3.71 21.65 1.24
C GLY A 382 -4.66 22.73 0.68
N ARG A 383 -5.94 22.71 1.07
CA ARG A 383 -7.02 23.48 0.38
C ARG A 383 -7.80 24.42 1.29
N VAL A 384 -7.62 24.32 2.61
CA VAL A 384 -8.18 25.25 3.63
C VAL A 384 -7.18 25.58 4.74
N ARG A 385 -7.54 26.57 5.57
CA ARG A 385 -6.82 26.89 6.81
C ARG A 385 -7.04 25.79 7.86
N LEU A 386 -6.00 25.52 8.65
CA LEU A 386 -5.90 24.42 9.62
C LEU A 386 -7.12 24.29 10.57
N ARG A 387 -7.72 25.40 11.03
CA ARG A 387 -8.90 25.37 11.93
C ARG A 387 -10.09 24.60 11.37
N TRP A 388 -10.30 24.65 10.05
CA TRP A 388 -11.40 23.94 9.39
C TRP A 388 -11.11 22.44 9.26
N THR A 389 -9.84 22.03 9.21
CA THR A 389 -9.45 20.62 9.24
C THR A 389 -9.89 19.97 10.55
N CYS A 390 -9.74 20.65 11.69
CA CYS A 390 -10.17 20.12 12.99
C CYS A 390 -11.68 19.84 13.04
N VAL A 391 -12.51 20.70 12.45
CA VAL A 391 -13.97 20.51 12.41
C VAL A 391 -14.34 19.25 11.60
N VAL A 392 -13.69 19.02 10.46
CA VAL A 392 -13.96 17.82 9.64
C VAL A 392 -13.50 16.55 10.36
N VAL A 393 -12.34 16.59 11.02
CA VAL A 393 -11.83 15.46 11.83
C VAL A 393 -12.79 15.15 12.98
N LEU A 394 -13.29 16.18 13.68
CA LEU A 394 -14.30 16.00 14.73
C LEU A 394 -15.57 15.34 14.17
N GLY A 395 -16.03 15.75 12.98
CA GLY A 395 -17.16 15.11 12.30
C GLY A 395 -16.96 13.62 12.04
N VAL A 396 -15.76 13.22 11.57
CA VAL A 396 -15.43 11.78 11.37
C VAL A 396 -15.45 11.03 12.70
N LEU A 397 -14.87 11.59 13.75
CA LEU A 397 -14.87 10.98 15.08
C LEU A 397 -16.28 10.81 15.65
N LEU A 398 -17.15 11.79 15.45
CA LEU A 398 -18.54 11.73 15.87
C LEU A 398 -19.30 10.60 15.14
N VAL A 399 -19.12 10.45 13.83
CA VAL A 399 -19.72 9.35 13.04
C VAL A 399 -19.21 7.97 13.48
N VAL A 400 -17.92 7.88 13.84
CA VAL A 400 -17.36 6.62 14.35
C VAL A 400 -17.94 6.29 15.73
N ALA A 401 -17.99 7.28 16.62
CA ALA A 401 -18.51 7.13 17.97
C ALA A 401 -20.02 6.81 17.97
N SER A 402 -20.80 7.40 17.07
CA SER A 402 -22.23 7.15 16.97
C SER A 402 -22.54 5.70 16.60
N GLY A 403 -21.71 5.01 15.82
CA GLY A 403 -21.94 3.61 15.46
C GLY A 403 -21.96 2.61 16.63
N TRP A 404 -21.50 3.02 17.82
CA TRP A 404 -21.66 2.27 19.07
C TRP A 404 -23.00 2.52 19.77
N LEU A 405 -23.64 3.66 19.49
CA LEU A 405 -24.73 4.22 20.27
C LEU A 405 -26.08 4.24 19.54
N VAL A 406 -26.07 4.29 18.21
CA VAL A 406 -27.30 4.52 17.40
C VAL A 406 -27.69 3.31 16.54
N PRO A 407 -28.98 3.18 16.16
CA PRO A 407 -29.43 2.14 15.23
C PRO A 407 -28.92 2.40 13.80
N ALA A 408 -28.85 1.35 12.99
CA ALA A 408 -28.22 1.38 11.66
C ALA A 408 -28.82 2.43 10.69
N TRP A 409 -30.12 2.73 10.80
CA TRP A 409 -30.77 3.72 9.92
C TRP A 409 -30.34 5.17 10.24
N VAL A 410 -30.12 5.51 11.52
CA VAL A 410 -29.59 6.84 11.93
C VAL A 410 -28.17 6.99 11.40
N LEU A 411 -27.37 5.93 11.57
CA LEU A 411 -26.00 5.86 11.09
C LEU A 411 -25.90 6.02 9.57
N ALA A 412 -26.86 5.48 8.81
CA ALA A 412 -26.96 5.67 7.37
C ALA A 412 -27.21 7.14 7.01
N VAL A 413 -28.11 7.82 7.71
CA VAL A 413 -28.38 9.25 7.51
C VAL A 413 -27.14 10.11 7.81
N GLU A 414 -26.46 9.86 8.93
CA GLU A 414 -25.22 10.56 9.30
C GLU A 414 -24.10 10.34 8.26
N THR A 415 -23.93 9.10 7.80
CA THR A 415 -22.98 8.72 6.76
C THR A 415 -23.25 9.47 5.45
N VAL A 416 -24.50 9.49 5.00
CA VAL A 416 -24.90 10.21 3.77
C VAL A 416 -24.66 11.71 3.92
N ALA A 417 -25.03 12.29 5.06
CA ALA A 417 -24.78 13.71 5.33
C ALA A 417 -23.28 14.05 5.30
N ALA A 418 -22.45 13.25 5.98
CA ALA A 418 -21.00 13.43 5.99
C ALA A 418 -20.40 13.32 4.57
N TRP A 419 -20.85 12.34 3.78
CA TRP A 419 -20.41 12.18 2.39
C TRP A 419 -20.82 13.36 1.51
N VAL A 420 -22.08 13.84 1.61
CA VAL A 420 -22.56 15.01 0.88
C VAL A 420 -21.75 16.26 1.22
N VAL A 421 -21.42 16.46 2.50
CA VAL A 421 -20.56 17.58 2.94
C VAL A 421 -19.18 17.50 2.29
N LEU A 422 -18.53 16.33 2.28
CA LEU A 422 -17.23 16.13 1.62
C LEU A 422 -17.30 16.36 0.10
N LEU A 423 -18.39 15.96 -0.54
CA LEU A 423 -18.63 16.13 -1.97
C LEU A 423 -18.84 17.60 -2.34
N VAL A 424 -19.67 18.32 -1.59
CA VAL A 424 -19.88 19.77 -1.76
C VAL A 424 -18.58 20.52 -1.51
N PHE A 425 -17.82 20.14 -0.48
CA PHE A 425 -16.50 20.69 -0.21
C PHE A 425 -15.55 20.48 -1.41
N HIS A 426 -15.44 19.25 -1.92
CA HIS A 426 -14.58 18.94 -3.07
C HIS A 426 -14.97 19.77 -4.30
N ARG A 427 -16.28 19.82 -4.63
CA ARG A 427 -16.82 20.59 -5.75
C ARG A 427 -16.52 22.08 -5.63
N ASN A 428 -16.68 22.66 -4.45
CA ASN A 428 -16.44 24.09 -4.22
C ASN A 428 -14.93 24.42 -4.30
N ARG A 429 -14.07 23.52 -3.79
CA ARG A 429 -12.63 23.73 -3.79
C ARG A 429 -11.99 23.51 -5.16
N SER A 430 -12.45 22.53 -5.92
CA SER A 430 -11.95 22.23 -7.28
C SER A 430 -12.27 23.34 -8.29
N ARG A 431 -13.32 24.14 -8.06
CA ARG A 431 -13.70 25.29 -8.91
C ARG A 431 -12.78 26.51 -8.77
N ARG A 432 -12.02 26.62 -7.67
CA ARG A 432 -11.10 27.75 -7.47
C ARG A 432 -9.98 27.72 -8.50
N GLU A 433 -9.64 28.88 -9.07
CA GLU A 433 -8.68 28.98 -10.17
C GLU A 433 -7.31 28.34 -9.86
N ARG A 434 -6.75 28.63 -8.67
CA ARG A 434 -5.50 28.02 -8.18
C ARG A 434 -5.53 26.49 -8.23
N ASN A 435 -6.68 25.89 -7.92
CA ASN A 435 -6.84 24.43 -7.82
C ASN A 435 -7.18 23.78 -9.17
N ARG A 436 -7.74 24.51 -10.14
CA ARG A 436 -8.07 23.96 -11.48
C ARG A 436 -6.82 23.55 -12.28
N ARG A 437 -5.68 24.18 -11.99
CA ARG A 437 -4.39 23.97 -12.66
C ARG A 437 -3.65 22.71 -12.16
N VAL A 438 -4.12 22.11 -11.05
CA VAL A 438 -3.54 20.91 -10.45
C VAL A 438 -4.53 19.75 -10.49
N ALA A 439 -4.02 18.51 -10.46
CA ALA A 439 -4.85 17.32 -10.57
C ALA A 439 -5.80 17.18 -9.37
N TRP A 440 -7.03 16.72 -9.63
CA TRP A 440 -8.10 16.52 -8.67
C TRP A 440 -8.41 17.74 -7.80
N GLY A 441 -8.23 18.94 -8.34
CA GLY A 441 -8.44 20.18 -7.59
C GLY A 441 -7.49 20.34 -6.39
N GLY A 442 -6.27 19.78 -6.49
CA GLY A 442 -5.25 19.80 -5.44
C GLY A 442 -5.36 18.64 -4.45
N ALA A 443 -6.15 17.60 -4.77
CA ALA A 443 -6.33 16.42 -3.93
C ALA A 443 -5.42 15.23 -4.32
N GLY A 444 -4.43 15.43 -5.20
CA GLY A 444 -3.56 14.36 -5.70
C GLY A 444 -2.93 13.49 -4.60
N ALA A 445 -2.35 14.09 -3.56
CA ALA A 445 -1.83 13.36 -2.40
C ALA A 445 -2.91 12.48 -1.72
N SER A 446 -4.15 12.97 -1.62
CA SER A 446 -5.27 12.23 -1.06
C SER A 446 -5.67 11.04 -1.93
N VAL A 447 -5.72 11.22 -3.25
CA VAL A 447 -6.06 10.14 -4.19
C VAL A 447 -5.04 9.00 -4.07
N MET A 448 -3.74 9.32 -4.05
CA MET A 448 -2.68 8.32 -3.89
C MET A 448 -2.73 7.63 -2.54
N LEU A 449 -3.00 8.39 -1.46
CA LEU A 449 -3.18 7.82 -0.13
C LEU A 449 -4.41 6.91 -0.04
N GLY A 450 -5.52 7.28 -0.69
CA GLY A 450 -6.73 6.45 -0.75
C GLY A 450 -6.51 5.15 -1.48
N ALA A 451 -5.79 5.20 -2.60
CA ALA A 451 -5.37 4.02 -3.33
C ALA A 451 -4.43 3.14 -2.48
N ALA A 452 -3.46 3.73 -1.77
CA ALA A 452 -2.59 3.00 -0.85
C ALA A 452 -3.39 2.26 0.23
N THR A 453 -4.35 2.94 0.86
CA THR A 453 -5.25 2.36 1.87
C THR A 453 -6.10 1.24 1.28
N MET A 454 -6.70 1.43 0.10
CA MET A 454 -7.54 0.41 -0.54
C MET A 454 -6.77 -0.87 -0.85
N VAL A 455 -5.54 -0.74 -1.37
CA VAL A 455 -4.68 -1.89 -1.67
C VAL A 455 -4.21 -2.58 -0.37
N ALA A 456 -3.83 -1.81 0.65
CA ALA A 456 -3.42 -2.38 1.94
C ALA A 456 -4.57 -3.16 2.61
N LEU A 457 -5.78 -2.60 2.55
CA LEU A 457 -7.00 -3.24 3.06
C LEU A 457 -7.39 -4.48 2.28
N LEU A 458 -7.19 -4.48 0.95
CA LEU A 458 -7.40 -5.65 0.09
C LEU A 458 -6.50 -6.79 0.53
N PHE A 459 -5.19 -6.56 0.61
CA PHE A 459 -4.23 -7.59 1.03
C PHE A 459 -4.45 -8.04 2.47
N THR A 460 -4.76 -7.11 3.37
CA THR A 460 -5.03 -7.43 4.78
C THR A 460 -6.26 -8.32 4.93
N SER A 461 -7.37 -7.95 4.30
CA SER A 461 -8.62 -8.70 4.40
C SER A 461 -8.53 -10.04 3.67
N ALA A 462 -7.99 -10.04 2.44
CA ALA A 462 -7.81 -11.27 1.67
C ALA A 462 -6.85 -12.23 2.37
N GLY A 463 -5.72 -11.75 2.89
CA GLY A 463 -4.74 -12.59 3.60
C GLY A 463 -5.29 -13.17 4.90
N ALA A 464 -5.90 -12.33 5.74
CA ALA A 464 -6.48 -12.76 7.01
C ALA A 464 -7.62 -13.77 6.82
N VAL A 465 -8.52 -13.50 5.87
CA VAL A 465 -9.70 -14.36 5.63
C VAL A 465 -9.30 -15.64 4.89
N ALA A 466 -8.38 -15.57 3.92
CA ALA A 466 -7.90 -16.78 3.25
C ALA A 466 -7.18 -17.70 4.22
N ALA A 467 -6.35 -17.15 5.11
CA ALA A 467 -5.73 -17.94 6.18
C ALA A 467 -6.77 -18.56 7.11
N ALA A 468 -7.76 -17.78 7.57
CA ALA A 468 -8.82 -18.29 8.43
C ALA A 468 -9.66 -19.39 7.76
N ASN A 469 -10.03 -19.21 6.48
CA ASN A 469 -10.79 -20.19 5.73
C ASN A 469 -9.96 -21.47 5.47
N PHE A 470 -8.69 -21.33 5.15
CA PHE A 470 -7.78 -22.46 4.99
C PHE A 470 -7.65 -23.26 6.29
N LEU A 471 -7.55 -22.58 7.43
CA LEU A 471 -7.45 -23.22 8.75
C LEU A 471 -8.75 -23.90 9.20
N ASN A 472 -9.91 -23.35 8.86
CA ASN A 472 -11.24 -23.93 9.16
C ASN A 472 -11.46 -25.32 8.51
N GLY A 473 -10.81 -25.63 7.40
CA GLY A 473 -11.00 -26.88 6.65
C GLY A 473 -12.33 -26.96 5.89
N ASP A 474 -12.66 -28.13 5.36
CA ASP A 474 -13.78 -28.32 4.42
C ASP A 474 -15.17 -28.36 5.10
N THR A 475 -15.20 -28.53 6.42
CA THR A 475 -16.43 -28.67 7.22
C THR A 475 -17.04 -27.34 7.63
N GLN A 476 -16.33 -26.24 7.45
CA GLN A 476 -16.73 -24.90 7.88
C GLN A 476 -16.45 -23.89 6.77
N THR A 477 -17.32 -22.88 6.67
CA THR A 477 -17.20 -21.88 5.60
C THR A 477 -16.87 -20.51 6.17
N VAL A 478 -16.49 -19.60 5.28
CA VAL A 478 -16.39 -18.17 5.54
C VAL A 478 -17.64 -17.59 6.22
N ALA A 479 -18.82 -18.17 5.99
CA ALA A 479 -20.08 -17.74 6.59
C ALA A 479 -20.16 -18.02 8.10
N ASP A 480 -19.22 -18.81 8.63
CA ASP A 480 -19.11 -19.21 10.03
C ASP A 480 -18.07 -18.37 10.79
N LEU A 481 -17.42 -17.40 10.11
CA LEU A 481 -16.52 -16.40 10.70
C LEU A 481 -17.31 -15.35 11.51
N ILE A 482 -17.59 -15.66 12.76
CA ILE A 482 -18.33 -14.78 13.69
C ILE A 482 -17.39 -13.87 14.48
N THR A 483 -17.88 -12.72 14.96
CA THR A 483 -17.16 -11.83 15.92
C THR A 483 -17.76 -11.78 17.29
N VAL A 484 -19.08 -11.84 17.38
CA VAL A 484 -19.76 -11.81 18.66
C VAL A 484 -19.95 -13.26 19.07
N ARG A 485 -18.94 -13.81 19.75
CA ARG A 485 -19.17 -14.95 20.64
C ARG A 485 -19.40 -14.34 22.01
N ASN A 486 -20.56 -14.66 22.60
CA ASN A 486 -20.77 -14.54 24.04
C ASN A 486 -19.47 -14.96 24.75
N GLU A 487 -19.10 -14.25 25.81
CA GLU A 487 -17.97 -14.61 26.69
C GLU A 487 -18.04 -16.07 27.18
N ARG A 488 -19.20 -16.72 27.02
CA ARG A 488 -19.42 -18.16 27.12
C ARG A 488 -19.48 -18.80 25.73
N SER A 489 -18.33 -19.29 25.28
CA SER A 489 -18.19 -20.11 24.07
C SER A 489 -18.85 -21.48 24.29
N PRO A 490 -19.46 -22.13 23.28
CA PRO A 490 -19.87 -23.55 23.33
C PRO A 490 -18.68 -24.53 23.47
N VAL A 491 -17.54 -24.06 23.97
CA VAL A 491 -16.28 -24.79 24.11
C VAL A 491 -15.99 -25.06 25.58
N SER A 492 -16.54 -24.26 26.49
CA SER A 492 -16.33 -24.40 27.93
C SER A 492 -17.67 -24.62 28.62
N ALA A 493 -17.80 -25.76 29.30
CA ALA A 493 -18.95 -26.05 30.17
C ALA A 493 -18.83 -25.36 31.54
N GLN A 494 -17.93 -24.38 31.68
CA GLN A 494 -17.76 -23.61 32.91
C GLN A 494 -19.03 -22.85 33.28
N GLY A 495 -19.55 -23.14 34.48
CA GLY A 495 -20.78 -22.56 34.98
C GLY A 495 -22.06 -23.25 34.47
N GLU A 496 -21.95 -24.27 33.61
CA GLU A 496 -23.09 -25.11 33.23
C GLU A 496 -23.40 -26.08 34.38
N ARG A 497 -24.65 -26.04 34.85
CA ARG A 497 -25.07 -26.86 35.99
C ARG A 497 -25.45 -28.29 35.59
N ARG A 498 -25.74 -28.53 34.32
CA ARG A 498 -26.27 -29.79 33.77
C ARG A 498 -25.66 -30.07 32.40
N LEU A 499 -25.01 -31.22 32.28
CA LEU A 499 -24.26 -31.64 31.10
C LEU A 499 -24.54 -33.10 30.79
N ALA A 500 -24.52 -33.47 29.52
CA ALA A 500 -24.66 -34.85 29.07
C ALA A 500 -23.31 -35.38 28.57
N LEU A 501 -22.91 -36.54 29.07
CA LEU A 501 -21.74 -37.29 28.61
C LEU A 501 -22.15 -38.33 27.58
N SER A 502 -21.27 -38.60 26.62
CA SER A 502 -21.45 -39.62 25.59
C SER A 502 -20.26 -40.56 25.52
N GLY A 503 -20.52 -41.81 25.14
CA GLY A 503 -19.50 -42.83 24.93
C GLY A 503 -18.87 -43.38 26.21
N ASP A 504 -17.57 -43.65 26.15
CA ASP A 504 -16.83 -44.42 27.15
C ASP A 504 -16.35 -43.54 28.33
N ILE A 505 -16.93 -43.72 29.53
CA ILE A 505 -16.71 -42.80 30.67
C ILE A 505 -15.70 -43.36 31.67
N ARG A 506 -14.68 -42.55 32.02
CA ARG A 506 -13.57 -42.95 32.90
C ARG A 506 -13.24 -41.88 33.95
N LEU A 507 -13.18 -42.26 35.22
CA LEU A 507 -12.77 -41.41 36.34
C LEU A 507 -11.31 -41.70 36.67
N GLN A 508 -10.43 -40.72 36.48
CA GLN A 508 -8.98 -40.85 36.58
C GLN A 508 -8.40 -39.94 37.65
N GLY A 509 -7.59 -40.51 38.56
CA GLY A 509 -7.07 -39.74 39.70
C GLY A 509 -8.19 -39.12 40.53
N ALA A 510 -9.39 -39.70 40.46
CA ALA A 510 -10.61 -39.06 40.91
C ALA A 510 -10.88 -39.39 42.36
N ARG A 511 -11.32 -38.40 43.13
CA ARG A 511 -11.82 -38.61 44.49
C ARG A 511 -13.33 -38.64 44.48
N ILE A 512 -13.87 -39.80 44.86
CA ILE A 512 -15.29 -40.12 44.75
C ILE A 512 -15.88 -40.31 46.14
N VAL A 513 -17.02 -39.67 46.38
CA VAL A 513 -17.78 -39.73 47.63
C VAL A 513 -19.17 -40.24 47.30
N LEU A 514 -19.60 -41.31 47.96
CA LEU A 514 -20.99 -41.78 47.92
C LEU A 514 -21.83 -41.14 49.03
N GLU A 515 -22.96 -40.56 48.64
CA GLU A 515 -23.93 -39.98 49.58
C GLU A 515 -25.34 -40.36 49.13
N SER A 516 -26.06 -41.14 49.94
CA SER A 516 -27.45 -41.57 49.66
C SER A 516 -27.67 -42.17 48.27
N GLY A 517 -26.71 -42.99 47.80
CA GLY A 517 -26.75 -43.64 46.48
C GLY A 517 -26.31 -42.75 45.30
N ALA A 518 -26.04 -41.46 45.51
CA ALA A 518 -25.52 -40.55 44.48
C ALA A 518 -23.99 -40.53 44.48
N VAL A 519 -23.39 -40.58 43.29
CA VAL A 519 -21.94 -40.51 43.09
C VAL A 519 -21.50 -39.05 43.00
N ARG A 520 -20.66 -38.60 43.92
CA ARG A 520 -20.10 -37.25 43.94
C ARG A 520 -18.60 -37.27 43.64
N VAL A 521 -18.17 -36.50 42.65
CA VAL A 521 -16.75 -36.30 42.32
C VAL A 521 -16.29 -34.96 42.89
N THR A 522 -15.24 -35.00 43.70
CA THR A 522 -14.70 -33.84 44.44
C THR A 522 -13.33 -33.40 43.93
N HIS A 523 -12.58 -34.31 43.31
CA HIS A 523 -11.28 -34.03 42.72
C HIS A 523 -11.00 -34.97 41.55
N GLY A 524 -10.07 -34.61 40.65
CA GLY A 524 -9.55 -35.46 39.57
C GLY A 524 -10.14 -35.18 38.18
N THR A 525 -10.01 -36.15 37.28
CA THR A 525 -10.40 -36.02 35.86
C THR A 525 -11.49 -37.02 35.48
N ILE A 526 -12.51 -36.53 34.76
CA ILE A 526 -13.57 -37.33 34.14
C ILE A 526 -13.33 -37.31 32.63
N ARG A 527 -13.02 -38.46 32.03
CA ARG A 527 -12.90 -38.64 30.58
C ARG A 527 -14.19 -39.21 29.99
N ALA A 528 -14.61 -38.71 28.83
CA ALA A 528 -15.73 -39.23 28.04
C ALA A 528 -15.41 -39.06 26.54
N ASP A 529 -16.13 -39.69 25.63
CA ASP A 529 -15.88 -39.50 24.19
C ASP A 529 -16.36 -38.11 23.74
N ALA A 530 -17.55 -37.70 24.18
CA ALA A 530 -18.05 -36.34 23.96
C ALA A 530 -18.78 -35.78 25.19
N LEU A 531 -18.84 -34.44 25.26
CA LEU A 531 -19.53 -33.67 26.28
C LEU A 531 -20.52 -32.73 25.59
N SER A 532 -21.74 -32.60 26.08
CA SER A 532 -22.74 -31.71 25.49
C SER A 532 -23.66 -31.08 26.54
N ARG A 533 -24.37 -30.01 26.17
CA ARG A 533 -25.41 -29.43 27.04
C ARG A 533 -26.59 -30.38 27.12
N GLU A 534 -27.12 -30.59 28.32
CA GLU A 534 -28.41 -31.28 28.49
C GLU A 534 -29.50 -30.43 27.80
N SER A 535 -30.20 -31.00 26.80
CA SER A 535 -31.08 -30.28 25.88
C SER A 535 -32.55 -30.57 26.17
N ASP A 536 -33.38 -29.52 26.16
CA ASP A 536 -34.86 -29.57 26.17
C ASP A 536 -35.47 -29.63 24.75
N GLY A 537 -34.74 -30.14 23.75
CA GLY A 537 -35.24 -30.34 22.38
C GLY A 537 -34.92 -29.24 21.34
N VAL A 538 -34.15 -28.19 21.70
CA VAL A 538 -33.71 -27.15 20.77
C VAL A 538 -32.18 -27.07 20.75
N ALA A 539 -31.56 -27.82 19.81
CA ALA A 539 -30.12 -27.91 19.53
C ALA A 539 -29.19 -28.35 20.70
N SER A 540 -28.49 -29.48 20.53
CA SER A 540 -27.41 -29.90 21.42
C SER A 540 -26.09 -29.20 21.03
N TYR A 541 -25.41 -28.60 22.01
CA TYR A 541 -24.07 -28.03 21.80
C TYR A 541 -23.04 -28.95 22.45
N SER A 542 -22.07 -29.43 21.66
CA SER A 542 -20.92 -30.19 22.18
C SER A 542 -19.86 -29.25 22.74
N PHE A 543 -19.28 -29.60 23.88
CA PHE A 543 -18.24 -28.86 24.59
C PHE A 543 -16.87 -29.55 24.42
N ALA A 544 -15.80 -28.76 24.45
CA ALA A 544 -14.44 -29.30 24.52
C ALA A 544 -14.09 -29.71 25.95
N SER A 545 -12.83 -30.14 26.14
CA SER A 545 -12.33 -30.40 27.49
C SER A 545 -12.45 -29.12 28.32
N THR A 546 -12.86 -29.21 29.58
CA THR A 546 -13.06 -28.03 30.43
C THR A 546 -12.86 -28.35 31.90
N LEU A 547 -12.95 -27.34 32.74
CA LEU A 547 -12.82 -27.42 34.18
C LEU A 547 -14.13 -26.96 34.82
N VAL A 548 -14.78 -27.78 35.66
CA VAL A 548 -16.05 -27.44 36.33
C VAL A 548 -15.90 -27.49 37.85
N ASP A 549 -16.49 -26.52 38.53
CA ASP A 549 -16.54 -26.43 40.01
C ASP A 549 -17.77 -27.17 40.56
N ARG A 550 -18.93 -26.99 39.93
CA ARG A 550 -20.18 -27.70 40.22
C ARG A 550 -20.95 -27.99 38.95
N ALA A 551 -21.28 -29.26 38.73
CA ALA A 551 -22.07 -29.70 37.58
C ALA A 551 -22.78 -31.03 37.88
N VAL A 552 -23.91 -31.27 37.23
CA VAL A 552 -24.57 -32.57 37.15
C VAL A 552 -24.27 -33.14 35.78
N LEU A 553 -23.64 -34.30 35.73
CA LEU A 553 -23.24 -34.98 34.50
C LEU A 553 -24.16 -36.17 34.26
N VAL A 554 -25.10 -36.05 33.34
CA VAL A 554 -26.00 -37.12 32.91
C VAL A 554 -25.23 -38.11 32.05
N LEU A 555 -25.35 -39.39 32.37
CA LEU A 555 -24.69 -40.48 31.67
C LEU A 555 -25.57 -40.98 30.51
N PRO A 556 -24.99 -41.66 29.49
CA PRO A 556 -25.76 -42.27 28.41
C PRO A 556 -26.83 -43.23 28.94
N PRO A 557 -28.00 -43.33 28.28
CA PRO A 557 -29.04 -44.29 28.64
C PRO A 557 -28.47 -45.72 28.72
N GLY A 558 -28.79 -46.46 29.78
CA GLY A 558 -28.31 -47.83 29.98
C GLY A 558 -26.91 -47.94 30.62
N THR A 559 -26.23 -46.84 30.92
CA THR A 559 -24.96 -46.86 31.66
C THR A 559 -25.18 -47.39 33.08
N ARG A 560 -24.61 -48.56 33.40
CA ARG A 560 -24.68 -49.17 34.74
C ARG A 560 -23.38 -49.03 35.53
N THR A 561 -22.24 -48.93 34.84
CA THR A 561 -20.92 -48.86 35.45
C THR A 561 -20.04 -47.80 34.79
N VAL A 562 -19.15 -47.19 35.57
CA VAL A 562 -18.16 -46.20 35.11
C VAL A 562 -16.76 -46.70 35.48
N ARG A 563 -15.79 -46.59 34.56
CA ARG A 563 -14.42 -47.11 34.81
C ARG A 563 -13.64 -46.19 35.75
N LEU A 564 -12.89 -46.78 36.66
CA LEU A 564 -11.97 -46.10 37.59
C LEU A 564 -10.52 -46.39 37.20
N VAL A 565 -9.66 -45.37 37.22
CA VAL A 565 -8.21 -45.50 36.98
C VAL A 565 -7.45 -44.66 38.02
N GLY A 566 -6.74 -45.32 38.92
CA GLY A 566 -5.96 -44.65 39.98
C GLY A 566 -6.82 -43.70 40.84
N SER A 567 -8.03 -44.14 41.21
CA SER A 567 -9.04 -43.29 41.86
C SER A 567 -9.33 -43.74 43.29
N CYS A 568 -9.75 -42.81 44.13
CA CYS A 568 -10.04 -43.00 45.54
C CYS A 568 -11.54 -43.01 45.74
N PHE A 569 -12.02 -43.93 46.56
CA PHE A 569 -13.44 -44.13 46.80
C PHE A 569 -13.74 -44.29 48.29
N GLY A 570 -14.72 -43.53 48.79
CA GLY A 570 -15.15 -43.54 50.18
C GLY A 570 -16.61 -43.09 50.33
N ARG A 571 -17.16 -43.24 51.54
CA ARG A 571 -18.51 -42.78 51.89
C ARG A 571 -18.47 -41.42 52.58
N ALA A 572 -19.54 -40.64 52.43
CA ALA A 572 -19.63 -39.28 52.98
C ALA A 572 -19.62 -39.24 54.52
N ASP A 573 -20.03 -40.32 55.17
CA ASP A 573 -20.11 -40.51 56.62
C ASP A 573 -18.82 -41.02 57.27
N ASP A 574 -17.76 -41.29 56.48
CA ASP A 574 -16.45 -41.68 56.99
C ASP A 574 -15.60 -40.42 57.32
N PRO A 575 -15.49 -40.00 58.60
CA PRO A 575 -14.73 -38.82 58.98
C PRO A 575 -13.23 -38.94 58.70
N ALA A 576 -12.72 -40.16 58.44
CA ALA A 576 -11.33 -40.39 58.07
C ALA A 576 -11.09 -40.34 56.55
N TYR A 577 -12.09 -39.94 55.74
CA TYR A 577 -11.94 -39.75 54.30
C TYR A 577 -11.82 -38.25 53.96
N PRO A 578 -10.62 -37.72 53.70
CA PRO A 578 -10.43 -36.30 53.37
C PRO A 578 -10.98 -36.04 51.97
N ALA A 579 -12.24 -35.60 51.88
CA ALA A 579 -12.93 -35.33 50.62
C ALA A 579 -12.32 -34.17 49.81
N GLN A 580 -11.39 -33.41 50.41
CA GLN A 580 -10.83 -32.20 49.83
C GLN A 580 -9.43 -32.38 49.20
N GLU A 581 -8.74 -33.48 49.52
CA GLU A 581 -7.36 -33.70 49.07
C GLU A 581 -7.29 -34.43 47.71
N PRO A 582 -6.22 -34.21 46.91
CA PRO A 582 -5.99 -35.01 45.71
C PRO A 582 -5.86 -36.51 46.05
N CYS A 583 -6.25 -37.36 45.11
CA CYS A 583 -6.12 -38.81 45.27
C CYS A 583 -4.68 -39.25 44.93
N THR A 584 -4.01 -39.88 45.89
CA THR A 584 -2.65 -40.42 45.74
C THR A 584 -2.65 -41.93 45.99
N GLY A 585 -1.57 -42.63 45.61
CA GLY A 585 -1.45 -44.08 45.83
C GLY A 585 -1.51 -44.50 47.30
N GLU A 586 -1.22 -43.57 48.22
CA GLU A 586 -1.25 -43.77 49.67
C GLU A 586 -2.60 -43.38 50.30
N SER A 587 -3.50 -42.78 49.52
CA SER A 587 -4.81 -42.35 50.01
C SER A 587 -5.69 -43.53 50.37
N LYS A 588 -6.41 -43.42 51.50
CA LYS A 588 -7.43 -44.40 51.90
C LYS A 588 -8.47 -44.56 50.78
N GLY A 589 -8.77 -45.81 50.42
CA GLY A 589 -9.73 -46.12 49.36
C GLY A 589 -9.18 -46.03 47.94
N PHE A 590 -7.86 -45.88 47.76
CA PHE A 590 -7.22 -45.91 46.44
C PHE A 590 -7.41 -47.27 45.74
N ARG A 591 -7.64 -47.21 44.43
CA ARG A 591 -7.75 -48.35 43.52
C ARG A 591 -7.00 -48.02 42.23
N THR A 592 -6.09 -48.90 41.83
CA THR A 592 -5.31 -48.77 40.59
C THR A 592 -6.22 -48.84 39.34
N ALA A 593 -7.20 -49.73 39.34
CA ALA A 593 -8.25 -49.82 38.33
C ALA A 593 -9.52 -50.44 38.93
N GLY A 594 -10.68 -50.18 38.34
CA GLY A 594 -11.95 -50.78 38.76
C GLY A 594 -13.16 -50.31 37.95
N ALA A 595 -14.34 -50.76 38.35
CA ALA A 595 -15.62 -50.27 37.85
C ALA A 595 -16.47 -49.81 39.03
N LEU A 596 -17.15 -48.66 38.87
CA LEU A 596 -18.07 -48.10 39.85
C LEU A 596 -19.49 -48.24 39.34
N ASP A 597 -20.35 -48.89 40.12
CA ASP A 597 -21.78 -48.96 39.82
C ASP A 597 -22.43 -47.59 40.02
N VAL A 598 -23.22 -47.15 39.04
CA VAL A 598 -23.93 -45.87 39.10
C VAL A 598 -25.43 -46.12 38.98
N SER A 599 -26.17 -45.77 40.04
CA SER A 599 -27.62 -45.88 40.05
C SER A 599 -28.30 -44.61 39.49
N PRO A 600 -29.51 -44.74 38.91
CA PRO A 600 -30.32 -43.59 38.51
C PRO A 600 -30.58 -42.64 39.69
N SER A 601 -30.13 -41.38 39.60
CA SER A 601 -30.19 -40.42 40.71
C SER A 601 -30.43 -38.96 40.26
N CYS A 602 -30.70 -38.75 38.96
CA CYS A 602 -31.08 -37.46 38.39
C CYS A 602 -32.38 -37.60 37.59
N VAL A 603 -33.17 -36.53 37.50
CA VAL A 603 -34.42 -36.48 36.74
C VAL A 603 -34.18 -35.78 35.40
N ARG A 604 -34.59 -36.43 34.31
CA ARG A 604 -34.60 -35.93 32.93
C ARG A 604 -35.91 -36.36 32.26
N ASP A 605 -36.68 -35.41 31.72
CA ASP A 605 -37.96 -35.66 31.05
C ASP A 605 -38.89 -36.58 31.87
N ASP A 606 -39.02 -36.30 33.17
CA ASP A 606 -39.77 -37.09 34.17
C ASP A 606 -39.31 -38.55 34.39
N ALA A 607 -38.16 -38.95 33.83
CA ALA A 607 -37.52 -40.23 34.06
C ALA A 607 -36.25 -40.12 34.92
N LEU A 608 -36.00 -41.12 35.77
CA LEU A 608 -34.76 -41.25 36.54
C LEU A 608 -33.64 -41.78 35.65
N VAL A 609 -32.55 -41.03 35.54
CA VAL A 609 -31.37 -41.35 34.74
C VAL A 609 -30.08 -41.40 35.60
N PRO A 610 -29.10 -42.25 35.23
CA PRO A 610 -27.82 -42.31 35.93
C PRO A 610 -27.00 -41.03 35.68
N CYS A 611 -26.37 -40.51 36.74
CA CYS A 611 -25.63 -39.26 36.69
C CYS A 611 -24.49 -39.20 37.72
N LEU A 612 -23.54 -38.29 37.49
CA LEU A 612 -22.46 -37.95 38.43
C LEU A 612 -22.64 -36.51 38.89
N ARG A 613 -22.43 -36.22 40.17
CA ARG A 613 -22.47 -34.85 40.70
C ARG A 613 -21.07 -34.36 40.98
N VAL A 614 -20.68 -33.23 40.40
CA VAL A 614 -19.41 -32.56 40.68
C VAL A 614 -19.64 -31.53 41.78
N LYS A 615 -18.84 -31.61 42.85
CA LYS A 615 -18.73 -30.57 43.88
C LYS A 615 -17.28 -30.51 44.30
N ALA A 616 -16.50 -29.73 43.55
CA ALA A 616 -15.06 -29.71 43.70
C ALA A 616 -14.67 -28.95 44.98
N ALA A 617 -13.75 -29.54 45.77
CA ALA A 617 -13.54 -29.11 47.15
C ALA A 617 -12.61 -27.90 47.33
N ASP A 618 -11.64 -27.68 46.44
CA ASP A 618 -10.69 -26.55 46.48
C ASP A 618 -10.15 -26.18 45.07
N GLY A 619 -10.96 -26.41 44.04
CA GLY A 619 -10.53 -26.22 42.65
C GLY A 619 -11.60 -26.68 41.67
N LYS A 620 -11.29 -26.85 40.39
CA LYS A 620 -12.22 -27.35 39.37
C LYS A 620 -11.89 -28.80 39.00
N VAL A 621 -12.89 -29.68 38.87
CA VAL A 621 -12.74 -31.04 38.30
C VAL A 621 -12.58 -30.94 36.79
N ALA A 622 -11.62 -31.69 36.24
CA ALA A 622 -11.37 -31.68 34.81
C ALA A 622 -12.30 -32.63 34.07
N LEU A 623 -13.03 -32.13 33.08
CA LEU A 623 -13.77 -32.93 32.09
C LEU A 623 -12.93 -32.97 30.82
N LYS A 624 -12.54 -34.16 30.35
CA LYS A 624 -11.75 -34.34 29.13
C LYS A 624 -12.54 -35.15 28.12
N VAL A 625 -12.58 -34.69 26.87
CA VAL A 625 -13.25 -35.38 25.76
C VAL A 625 -12.24 -36.05 24.84
N SER A 626 -12.55 -37.25 24.35
CA SER A 626 -11.73 -37.96 23.36
C SER A 626 -11.94 -37.39 21.95
N ASP A 627 -13.17 -37.00 21.62
CA ASP A 627 -13.59 -36.46 20.32
C ASP A 627 -14.03 -34.99 20.50
N PRO A 628 -13.08 -34.03 20.57
CA PRO A 628 -13.40 -32.63 20.77
C PRO A 628 -14.16 -32.02 19.58
N PRO A 629 -15.13 -31.11 19.83
CA PRO A 629 -15.87 -30.44 18.77
C PRO A 629 -14.98 -29.47 17.98
N GLN A 630 -15.28 -29.31 16.68
CA GLN A 630 -14.61 -28.31 15.85
C GLN A 630 -15.05 -26.88 16.21
N THR A 631 -14.11 -25.95 16.33
CA THR A 631 -14.41 -24.55 16.66
C THR A 631 -14.08 -23.62 15.49
N PRO A 632 -15.03 -22.79 15.04
CA PRO A 632 -14.78 -21.86 13.95
C PRO A 632 -13.78 -20.78 14.34
N ILE A 633 -12.90 -20.47 13.40
CA ILE A 633 -11.97 -19.35 13.49
C ILE A 633 -12.73 -18.03 13.51
N VAL A 634 -12.28 -17.12 14.38
CA VAL A 634 -12.84 -15.78 14.60
C VAL A 634 -11.99 -14.77 13.84
N VAL A 635 -12.64 -13.99 12.98
CA VAL A 635 -12.02 -12.90 12.22
C VAL A 635 -12.72 -11.58 12.54
N PRO A 636 -11.98 -10.47 12.70
CA PRO A 636 -12.56 -9.15 12.91
C PRO A 636 -13.57 -8.77 11.82
N GLN A 637 -14.77 -8.27 12.17
CA GLN A 637 -15.81 -8.02 11.14
C GLN A 637 -15.42 -6.91 10.19
N VAL A 638 -14.59 -5.97 10.61
CA VAL A 638 -14.09 -4.94 9.69
C VAL A 638 -13.35 -5.56 8.49
N LEU A 639 -12.72 -6.72 8.67
CA LEU A 639 -12.08 -7.49 7.58
C LEU A 639 -13.08 -8.26 6.71
N VAL A 640 -14.33 -8.44 7.16
CA VAL A 640 -15.45 -9.00 6.37
C VAL A 640 -16.17 -7.89 5.61
N TRP A 641 -16.38 -6.73 6.24
CA TRP A 641 -16.96 -5.55 5.60
C TRP A 641 -16.09 -4.98 4.47
N THR A 642 -14.78 -5.07 4.62
CA THR A 642 -13.83 -4.50 3.65
C THR A 642 -13.92 -5.16 2.26
N PRO A 643 -13.97 -6.49 2.12
CA PRO A 643 -14.18 -7.15 0.83
C PRO A 643 -15.56 -6.89 0.21
N LEU A 644 -16.61 -6.76 1.03
CA LEU A 644 -17.94 -6.30 0.58
C LEU A 644 -17.86 -4.90 -0.04
N MET A 645 -17.17 -3.97 0.65
CA MET A 645 -16.92 -2.62 0.17
C MET A 645 -16.14 -2.63 -1.15
N GLN A 646 -15.08 -3.44 -1.23
CA GLN A 646 -14.24 -3.56 -2.44
C GLN A 646 -14.98 -4.18 -3.61
N SER A 647 -15.77 -5.24 -3.38
CA SER A 647 -16.59 -5.86 -4.42
C SER A 647 -17.67 -4.89 -4.92
N SER A 648 -18.31 -4.17 -4.00
CA SER A 648 -19.24 -3.08 -4.35
C SER A 648 -18.54 -1.99 -5.16
N MET A 649 -17.29 -1.65 -4.83
CA MET A 649 -16.51 -0.68 -5.59
C MET A 649 -16.15 -1.18 -6.99
N LEU A 650 -15.81 -2.46 -7.15
CA LEU A 650 -15.54 -3.06 -8.46
C LEU A 650 -16.80 -3.03 -9.34
N VAL A 651 -17.96 -3.39 -8.80
CA VAL A 651 -19.23 -3.41 -9.53
C VAL A 651 -19.70 -1.99 -9.83
N LEU A 652 -19.89 -1.15 -8.81
CA LEU A 652 -20.44 0.21 -8.98
C LEU A 652 -19.45 1.12 -9.73
N GLY A 653 -18.16 1.03 -9.40
CA GLY A 653 -17.11 1.77 -10.12
C GLY A 653 -16.93 1.28 -11.56
N GLY A 654 -17.06 -0.02 -11.80
CA GLY A 654 -17.05 -0.62 -13.14
C GLY A 654 -18.24 -0.16 -13.98
N LEU A 655 -19.46 -0.25 -13.45
CA LEU A 655 -20.69 0.25 -14.08
C LEU A 655 -20.58 1.74 -14.38
N LEU A 656 -20.13 2.53 -13.41
CA LEU A 656 -19.91 3.96 -13.59
C LEU A 656 -18.90 4.22 -14.72
N THR A 657 -17.79 3.48 -14.75
CA THR A 657 -16.78 3.58 -15.82
C THR A 657 -17.38 3.23 -17.18
N VAL A 658 -18.18 2.17 -17.28
CA VAL A 658 -18.88 1.81 -18.52
C VAL A 658 -19.82 2.93 -18.96
N VAL A 659 -20.66 3.45 -18.06
CA VAL A 659 -21.56 4.59 -18.35
C VAL A 659 -20.77 5.81 -18.82
N MET A 660 -19.64 6.10 -18.17
CA MET A 660 -18.74 7.20 -18.50
C MET A 660 -18.10 7.03 -19.88
N VAL A 661 -17.64 5.83 -20.22
CA VAL A 661 -17.06 5.48 -21.53
C VAL A 661 -18.12 5.52 -22.64
N VAL A 662 -19.31 4.95 -22.38
CA VAL A 662 -20.45 5.02 -23.31
C VAL A 662 -20.85 6.46 -23.56
N ARG A 663 -20.94 7.28 -22.51
CA ARG A 663 -21.21 8.73 -22.64
C ARG A 663 -20.14 9.43 -23.46
N TYR A 664 -18.86 9.09 -23.29
CA TYR A 664 -17.78 9.63 -24.12
C TYR A 664 -17.93 9.22 -25.58
N ARG A 665 -18.11 7.92 -25.85
CA ARG A 665 -18.26 7.39 -27.21
C ARG A 665 -19.48 7.94 -27.93
N THR A 666 -20.59 8.19 -27.22
CA THR A 666 -21.84 8.70 -27.82
C THR A 666 -21.84 10.22 -28.00
N LYS A 667 -21.32 10.99 -27.04
CA LYS A 667 -21.40 12.46 -27.08
C LYS A 667 -20.15 13.13 -27.64
N ALA A 668 -18.97 12.72 -27.17
CA ALA A 668 -17.70 13.33 -27.60
C ALA A 668 -17.16 12.66 -28.86
N GLY A 669 -17.28 11.34 -28.99
CA GLY A 669 -16.77 10.54 -30.10
C GLY A 669 -17.16 11.05 -31.50
N PRO A 670 -18.45 11.34 -31.79
CA PRO A 670 -18.85 11.80 -33.12
C PRO A 670 -18.34 13.22 -33.45
N ALA A 671 -18.28 14.11 -32.46
CA ALA A 671 -17.70 15.45 -32.64
C ALA A 671 -16.20 15.36 -32.94
N ILE A 672 -15.50 14.48 -32.21
CA ILE A 672 -14.09 14.18 -32.43
C ILE A 672 -13.86 13.59 -33.84
N ARG A 673 -14.63 12.57 -34.26
CA ARG A 673 -14.51 11.98 -35.61
C ARG A 673 -14.69 13.02 -36.72
N ARG A 674 -15.68 13.92 -36.58
CA ARG A 674 -15.90 15.02 -37.54
C ARG A 674 -14.72 16.00 -37.60
N LEU A 675 -14.07 16.26 -36.48
CA LEU A 675 -12.88 17.11 -36.43
C LEU A 675 -11.69 16.44 -37.11
N VAL A 676 -11.45 15.15 -36.84
CA VAL A 676 -10.38 14.38 -37.49
C VAL A 676 -10.58 14.37 -39.00
N GLY A 677 -11.80 14.15 -39.50
CA GLY A 677 -12.09 14.17 -40.93
C GLY A 677 -11.81 15.50 -41.64
N ARG A 678 -11.81 16.63 -40.92
CA ARG A 678 -11.42 17.95 -41.48
C ARG A 678 -9.91 18.16 -41.47
N ASP A 679 -9.24 17.68 -40.43
CA ASP A 679 -7.81 17.82 -40.21
C ASP A 679 -6.98 16.76 -40.97
N SER A 680 -7.61 15.67 -41.40
CA SER A 680 -7.02 14.57 -42.17
C SER A 680 -6.61 14.93 -43.60
N LEU A 681 -6.73 16.18 -44.03
CA LEU A 681 -6.21 16.62 -45.33
C LEU A 681 -4.68 16.45 -45.45
N ARG A 682 -3.97 16.33 -44.31
CA ARG A 682 -2.52 16.01 -44.24
C ARG A 682 -2.20 14.53 -44.01
N VAL A 683 -3.23 13.68 -43.87
CA VAL A 683 -3.09 12.24 -43.60
C VAL A 683 -3.55 11.45 -44.83
N PRO A 684 -2.75 10.51 -45.35
CA PRO A 684 -3.12 9.68 -46.49
C PRO A 684 -4.42 8.90 -46.21
N SER A 685 -5.26 8.75 -47.24
CA SER A 685 -6.62 8.20 -47.11
C SER A 685 -6.64 6.81 -46.46
N GLN A 686 -5.66 5.96 -46.79
CA GLN A 686 -5.52 4.60 -46.29
C GLN A 686 -5.27 4.51 -44.76
N ASP A 687 -4.68 5.54 -44.15
CA ASP A 687 -4.29 5.52 -42.73
C ASP A 687 -5.27 6.31 -41.83
N ARG A 688 -6.29 6.95 -42.42
CA ARG A 688 -7.21 7.86 -41.70
C ARG A 688 -7.98 7.18 -40.59
N ASP A 689 -8.42 5.94 -40.78
CA ASP A 689 -9.19 5.22 -39.77
C ASP A 689 -8.31 4.86 -38.57
N GLY A 690 -7.09 4.37 -38.81
CA GLY A 690 -6.11 4.07 -37.77
C GLY A 690 -5.72 5.31 -36.95
N VAL A 691 -5.49 6.46 -37.62
CA VAL A 691 -5.23 7.74 -36.94
C VAL A 691 -6.46 8.20 -36.14
N THR A 692 -7.66 8.04 -36.68
CA THR A 692 -8.91 8.40 -35.99
C THR A 692 -9.07 7.61 -34.70
N ASP A 693 -8.86 6.29 -34.75
CA ASP A 693 -8.96 5.43 -33.57
C ASP A 693 -7.85 5.72 -32.54
N ALA A 694 -6.63 6.00 -32.98
CA ALA A 694 -5.53 6.41 -32.11
C ALA A 694 -5.87 7.71 -31.35
N ARG A 695 -6.38 8.73 -32.05
CA ARG A 695 -6.78 10.01 -31.44
C ARG A 695 -7.98 9.87 -30.50
N LEU A 696 -8.96 9.01 -30.82
CA LEU A 696 -10.08 8.68 -29.92
C LEU A 696 -9.60 7.98 -28.64
N ALA A 697 -8.66 7.04 -28.77
CA ALA A 697 -8.07 6.35 -27.62
C ALA A 697 -7.29 7.34 -26.73
N ALA A 698 -6.47 8.22 -27.33
CA ALA A 698 -5.75 9.27 -26.61
C ALA A 698 -6.72 10.25 -25.91
N GLY A 699 -7.80 10.66 -26.59
CA GLY A 699 -8.83 11.54 -26.02
C GLY A 699 -9.54 10.93 -24.80
N LEU A 700 -9.77 9.62 -24.80
CA LEU A 700 -10.27 8.90 -23.62
C LEU A 700 -9.21 8.84 -22.51
N ALA A 701 -7.96 8.54 -22.84
CA ALA A 701 -6.85 8.48 -21.87
C ALA A 701 -6.65 9.82 -21.14
N HIS A 702 -6.72 10.94 -21.85
CA HIS A 702 -6.63 12.28 -21.26
C HIS A 702 -7.77 12.60 -20.26
N ARG A 703 -8.87 11.84 -20.27
CA ARG A 703 -9.98 11.96 -19.31
C ARG A 703 -9.84 11.04 -18.09
N ALA A 704 -8.73 10.32 -17.93
CA ALA A 704 -8.50 9.42 -16.81
C ALA A 704 -8.71 10.08 -15.43
N GLU A 705 -8.31 11.35 -15.26
CA GLU A 705 -8.54 12.11 -14.01
C GLU A 705 -10.05 12.15 -13.65
N ARG A 706 -10.95 12.28 -14.64
CA ARG A 706 -12.41 12.32 -14.42
C ARG A 706 -13.01 10.96 -14.12
N LEU A 707 -12.51 9.91 -14.77
CA LEU A 707 -12.88 8.54 -14.42
C LEU A 707 -12.52 8.27 -12.95
N LEU A 708 -11.32 8.71 -12.56
CA LEU A 708 -10.86 8.58 -11.18
C LEU A 708 -11.66 9.47 -10.20
N ASP A 709 -12.05 10.70 -10.56
CA ASP A 709 -12.98 11.52 -9.77
C ASP A 709 -14.27 10.74 -9.45
N GLY A 710 -14.92 10.17 -10.48
CA GLY A 710 -16.17 9.42 -10.31
C GLY A 710 -15.99 8.18 -9.45
N SER A 711 -14.93 7.41 -9.72
CA SER A 711 -14.58 6.23 -8.92
C SER A 711 -14.31 6.60 -7.45
N GLY A 712 -13.61 7.70 -7.19
CA GLY A 712 -13.29 8.19 -5.86
C GLY A 712 -14.53 8.65 -5.08
N MET A 713 -15.54 9.21 -5.75
CA MET A 713 -16.82 9.54 -5.13
C MET A 713 -17.52 8.29 -4.60
N VAL A 714 -17.57 7.22 -5.40
CA VAL A 714 -18.13 5.92 -5.01
C VAL A 714 -17.31 5.29 -3.89
N THR A 715 -15.98 5.26 -4.03
CA THR A 715 -15.09 4.72 -2.98
C THR A 715 -15.29 5.45 -1.65
N THR A 716 -15.39 6.79 -1.67
CA THR A 716 -15.57 7.57 -0.44
C THR A 716 -16.92 7.27 0.22
N ALA A 717 -18.00 7.14 -0.55
CA ALA A 717 -19.32 6.77 -0.01
C ALA A 717 -19.25 5.40 0.68
N LEU A 718 -18.69 4.41 -0.01
CA LEU A 718 -18.55 3.04 0.50
C LEU A 718 -17.61 2.97 1.72
N ALA A 719 -16.53 3.75 1.74
CA ALA A 719 -15.59 3.79 2.85
C ALA A 719 -16.21 4.39 4.12
N VAL A 720 -16.95 5.51 4.01
CA VAL A 720 -17.64 6.10 5.16
C VAL A 720 -18.75 5.16 5.66
N ALA A 721 -19.50 4.53 4.75
CA ALA A 721 -20.52 3.55 5.12
C ALA A 721 -19.92 2.34 5.84
N THR A 722 -18.80 1.82 5.33
CA THR A 722 -18.07 0.70 5.94
C THR A 722 -17.54 1.08 7.32
N LEU A 723 -16.95 2.27 7.46
CA LEU A 723 -16.46 2.77 8.74
C LEU A 723 -17.57 2.85 9.78
N ALA A 724 -18.72 3.39 9.39
CA ALA A 724 -19.87 3.53 10.26
C ALA A 724 -20.46 2.16 10.64
N LEU A 725 -20.73 1.30 9.66
CA LEU A 725 -21.35 -0.01 9.90
C LEU A 725 -20.44 -1.01 10.65
N SER A 726 -19.12 -0.86 10.51
CA SER A 726 -18.15 -1.72 11.21
C SER A 726 -17.70 -1.20 12.57
N SER A 727 -17.94 0.08 12.90
CA SER A 727 -17.39 0.67 14.13
C SER A 727 -17.92 0.01 15.41
N GLY A 728 -19.17 -0.46 15.41
CA GLY A 728 -19.75 -1.23 16.52
C GLY A 728 -19.39 -2.72 16.53
N GLY A 729 -18.45 -3.18 15.70
CA GLY A 729 -18.03 -4.59 15.62
C GLY A 729 -19.08 -5.56 15.07
N ARG A 730 -20.18 -5.04 14.51
CA ARG A 730 -21.31 -5.80 13.99
C ARG A 730 -20.96 -6.53 12.70
N ALA A 731 -21.47 -7.75 12.53
CA ALA A 731 -21.32 -8.51 11.29
C ALA A 731 -22.28 -8.02 10.20
N PRO A 732 -21.97 -8.14 8.90
CA PRO A 732 -22.87 -7.73 7.81
C PRO A 732 -24.30 -8.28 7.93
N TRP A 733 -24.43 -9.58 8.22
CA TRP A 733 -25.74 -10.23 8.32
C TRP A 733 -26.57 -9.82 9.55
N SER A 734 -25.94 -9.19 10.55
CA SER A 734 -26.67 -8.60 11.69
C SER A 734 -27.43 -7.33 11.30
N VAL A 735 -27.02 -6.67 10.20
CA VAL A 735 -27.72 -5.52 9.64
C VAL A 735 -28.81 -5.99 8.68
N TYR A 736 -28.49 -6.94 7.80
CA TYR A 736 -29.44 -7.55 6.88
C TYR A 736 -29.07 -9.02 6.57
N PRO A 737 -29.96 -10.00 6.84
CA PRO A 737 -29.63 -11.42 6.67
C PRO A 737 -29.10 -11.80 5.28
N GLY A 738 -29.61 -11.16 4.21
CA GLY A 738 -29.19 -11.41 2.83
C GLY A 738 -27.75 -11.00 2.51
N LEU A 739 -27.04 -10.29 3.40
CA LEU A 739 -25.63 -9.97 3.23
C LEU A 739 -24.68 -11.16 3.46
N ARG A 740 -25.14 -12.24 4.09
CA ARG A 740 -24.30 -13.42 4.38
C ARG A 740 -23.71 -14.09 3.12
N PRO A 741 -24.50 -14.46 2.09
CA PRO A 741 -23.95 -15.03 0.86
C PRO A 741 -23.07 -14.02 0.10
N LEU A 742 -23.46 -12.74 0.09
CA LEU A 742 -22.69 -11.67 -0.56
C LEU A 742 -21.32 -11.47 0.11
N ALA A 743 -21.25 -11.54 1.43
CA ALA A 743 -20.00 -11.45 2.17
C ALA A 743 -19.06 -12.57 1.76
N THR A 744 -19.56 -13.82 1.71
CA THR A 744 -18.79 -14.99 1.28
C THR A 744 -18.24 -14.82 -0.14
N ILE A 745 -19.09 -14.45 -1.09
CA ILE A 745 -18.68 -14.20 -2.49
C ILE A 745 -17.62 -13.10 -2.54
N SER A 746 -17.83 -12.01 -1.81
CA SER A 746 -16.92 -10.86 -1.82
C SER A 746 -15.51 -11.20 -1.34
N LEU A 747 -15.38 -12.21 -0.47
CA LEU A 747 -14.10 -12.65 0.09
C LEU A 747 -13.33 -13.47 -0.95
N TYR A 748 -14.01 -14.36 -1.68
CA TYR A 748 -13.41 -15.03 -2.85
C TYR A 748 -13.04 -14.03 -3.95
N VAL A 749 -13.87 -13.02 -4.20
CA VAL A 749 -13.55 -11.93 -5.15
C VAL A 749 -12.30 -11.16 -4.71
N ALA A 750 -12.16 -10.82 -3.42
CA ALA A 750 -10.98 -10.15 -2.90
C ALA A 750 -9.72 -11.04 -2.98
N LEU A 751 -9.85 -12.34 -2.71
CA LEU A 751 -8.76 -13.31 -2.85
C LEU A 751 -8.32 -13.46 -4.32
N LEU A 752 -9.26 -13.72 -5.22
CA LEU A 752 -9.00 -13.80 -6.66
C LEU A 752 -8.50 -12.47 -7.23
N GLY A 753 -8.96 -11.33 -6.70
CA GLY A 753 -8.46 -10.00 -7.04
C GLY A 753 -7.01 -9.80 -6.60
N SER A 754 -6.65 -10.25 -5.39
CA SER A 754 -5.28 -10.20 -4.88
C SER A 754 -4.35 -11.10 -5.68
N ILE A 755 -4.75 -12.36 -5.92
CA ILE A 755 -4.03 -13.30 -6.78
C ILE A 755 -3.93 -12.75 -8.20
N GLY A 756 -5.02 -12.22 -8.74
CA GLY A 756 -5.10 -11.61 -10.06
C GLY A 756 -4.15 -10.43 -10.21
N LEU A 757 -4.04 -9.57 -9.19
CA LEU A 757 -3.09 -8.47 -9.15
C LEU A 757 -1.64 -9.01 -9.15
N MET A 758 -1.33 -9.98 -8.27
CA MET A 758 -0.01 -10.63 -8.20
C MET A 758 0.36 -11.34 -9.52
N MET A 759 -0.60 -12.06 -10.12
CA MET A 759 -0.46 -12.76 -11.40
C MET A 759 -0.42 -11.80 -12.59
N ALA A 760 -1.06 -10.63 -12.52
CA ALA A 760 -0.90 -9.60 -13.55
C ALA A 760 0.58 -9.20 -13.66
N GLY A 761 1.30 -9.09 -12.54
CA GLY A 761 2.76 -8.94 -12.52
C GLY A 761 3.52 -10.08 -13.21
N ALA A 762 2.99 -11.31 -13.19
CA ALA A 762 3.55 -12.44 -13.90
C ALA A 762 3.19 -12.45 -15.41
N ARG A 763 1.94 -12.09 -15.77
CA ARG A 763 1.45 -11.99 -17.16
C ARG A 763 2.03 -10.80 -17.91
N VAL A 764 2.43 -9.74 -17.19
CA VAL A 764 3.26 -8.66 -17.71
C VAL A 764 4.46 -9.25 -18.45
N ARG A 765 5.05 -10.38 -18.03
CA ARG A 765 6.17 -10.99 -18.78
C ARG A 765 5.80 -11.41 -20.21
N ARG A 766 4.58 -11.91 -20.45
CA ARG A 766 4.19 -12.56 -21.72
C ARG A 766 3.54 -11.63 -22.73
N SER A 767 2.92 -10.52 -22.28
CA SER A 767 2.23 -9.57 -23.18
C SER A 767 3.01 -8.25 -23.33
N PRO A 768 3.47 -7.90 -24.54
CA PRO A 768 4.09 -6.60 -24.82
C PRO A 768 3.23 -5.39 -24.42
N THR A 769 1.91 -5.49 -24.60
CA THR A 769 0.93 -4.44 -24.26
C THR A 769 0.70 -4.34 -22.75
N ALA A 770 0.64 -5.47 -22.03
CA ALA A 770 0.55 -5.44 -20.57
C ALA A 770 1.83 -4.86 -19.93
N ARG A 771 3.02 -5.16 -20.48
CA ARG A 771 4.29 -4.50 -20.08
C ARG A 771 4.23 -3.00 -20.24
N ARG A 772 3.69 -2.53 -21.36
CA ARG A 772 3.60 -1.11 -21.71
C ARG A 772 2.82 -0.33 -20.65
N ASN A 773 1.64 -0.82 -20.26
CA ASN A 773 0.76 -0.08 -19.36
C ASN A 773 1.21 -0.16 -17.88
N VAL A 774 1.69 -1.32 -17.43
CA VAL A 774 2.19 -1.50 -16.05
C VAL A 774 3.54 -0.83 -15.85
N GLY A 775 4.40 -0.80 -16.87
CA GLY A 775 5.68 -0.11 -16.84
C GLY A 775 5.53 1.38 -16.55
N ILE A 776 4.63 2.09 -17.24
CA ILE A 776 4.41 3.52 -17.02
C ILE A 776 4.08 3.84 -15.55
N LEU A 777 3.15 3.08 -14.95
CA LEU A 777 2.79 3.29 -13.54
C LEU A 777 3.98 3.00 -12.61
N TRP A 778 4.73 1.94 -12.91
CA TRP A 778 5.95 1.59 -12.19
C TRP A 778 6.98 2.72 -12.22
N ASP A 779 7.23 3.31 -13.39
CA ASP A 779 8.23 4.37 -13.56
C ASP A 779 7.83 5.67 -12.88
N VAL A 780 6.54 5.99 -12.88
CA VAL A 780 6.00 7.11 -12.09
C VAL A 780 6.26 6.89 -10.61
N THR A 781 6.06 5.66 -10.10
CA THR A 781 6.27 5.37 -8.68
C THR A 781 7.75 5.28 -8.28
N THR A 782 8.64 4.87 -9.20
CA THR A 782 10.08 4.67 -8.96
C THR A 782 10.95 5.84 -9.42
N PHE A 783 10.37 6.91 -9.96
CA PHE A 783 11.09 8.16 -10.23
C PHE A 783 11.35 8.97 -8.95
N TRP A 784 10.54 8.78 -7.91
CA TRP A 784 10.57 9.65 -6.73
C TRP A 784 11.40 9.07 -5.59
N PRO A 785 12.29 9.86 -4.97
CA PRO A 785 13.03 9.47 -3.78
C PRO A 785 12.11 9.00 -2.65
N ARG A 786 12.61 8.10 -1.81
CA ARG A 786 11.91 7.63 -0.61
C ARG A 786 11.87 8.76 0.43
N ALA A 787 10.69 9.35 0.62
CA ALA A 787 10.48 10.49 1.51
C ALA A 787 9.42 10.26 2.59
N ALA A 788 8.52 9.29 2.37
CA ALA A 788 7.52 8.88 3.35
C ALA A 788 7.71 7.45 3.86
N HIS A 789 8.07 6.49 3.01
CA HIS A 789 8.14 5.08 3.38
C HIS A 789 9.46 4.43 2.93
N PRO A 790 10.25 3.82 3.85
CA PRO A 790 11.58 3.28 3.54
C PRO A 790 11.55 1.98 2.72
N PHE A 791 10.45 1.22 2.80
CA PHE A 791 10.23 -0.01 2.03
C PHE A 791 9.49 0.24 0.70
N ALA A 792 9.31 1.49 0.29
CA ALA A 792 8.82 1.79 -1.06
C ALA A 792 9.85 1.32 -2.11
N PRO A 793 9.44 1.11 -3.38
CA PRO A 793 10.37 0.81 -4.46
C PRO A 793 11.55 1.79 -4.54
N PRO A 794 12.76 1.31 -4.89
CA PRO A 794 13.93 2.18 -5.00
C PRO A 794 13.74 3.21 -6.10
N CYS A 795 14.34 4.38 -5.89
CA CYS A 795 14.30 5.44 -6.86
C CYS A 795 15.42 5.30 -7.88
N TYR A 796 15.11 5.06 -9.16
CA TYR A 796 16.15 5.02 -10.19
C TYR A 796 16.71 6.42 -10.48
N ALA A 797 15.93 7.47 -10.26
CA ALA A 797 16.32 8.83 -10.59
C ALA A 797 17.42 9.37 -9.66
N GLU A 798 17.56 8.83 -8.45
CA GLU A 798 18.68 9.15 -7.54
C GLU A 798 20.04 8.68 -8.04
N ARG A 799 20.03 7.79 -9.04
CA ARG A 799 21.23 7.39 -9.78
C ARG A 799 21.31 8.08 -11.15
N VAL A 800 20.22 8.01 -11.91
CA VAL A 800 20.17 8.49 -13.30
C VAL A 800 20.36 10.01 -13.41
N VAL A 801 19.68 10.81 -12.57
CA VAL A 801 19.76 12.27 -12.69
C VAL A 801 21.17 12.77 -12.37
N PRO A 802 21.85 12.32 -11.30
CA PRO A 802 23.24 12.71 -11.06
C PRO A 802 24.22 12.24 -12.15
N GLU A 803 24.12 10.99 -12.63
CA GLU A 803 25.01 10.48 -13.70
C GLU A 803 24.90 11.32 -14.97
N VAL A 804 23.68 11.60 -15.43
CA VAL A 804 23.44 12.42 -16.63
C VAL A 804 23.83 13.88 -16.40
N THR A 805 23.61 14.41 -15.20
CA THR A 805 24.06 15.77 -14.82
C THR A 805 25.58 15.87 -14.87
N ALA A 806 26.31 14.88 -14.34
CA ALA A 806 27.76 14.83 -14.38
C ALA A 806 28.28 14.75 -15.83
N ARG A 807 27.65 13.93 -16.69
CA ARG A 807 28.00 13.85 -18.11
C ARG A 807 27.76 15.17 -18.84
N ALA A 808 26.64 15.84 -18.58
CA ALA A 808 26.34 17.13 -19.18
C ALA A 808 27.33 18.22 -18.74
N ARG A 809 27.68 18.29 -17.44
CA ARG A 809 28.71 19.22 -16.93
C ARG A 809 30.08 18.96 -17.55
N TRP A 810 30.46 17.68 -17.66
CA TRP A 810 31.71 17.29 -18.30
C TRP A 810 31.78 17.75 -19.77
N ALA A 811 30.69 17.56 -20.53
CA ALA A 811 30.64 17.98 -21.94
C ALA A 811 30.64 19.51 -22.09
N LEU A 812 29.92 20.22 -21.22
CA LEU A 812 29.93 21.67 -21.17
C LEU A 812 31.34 22.22 -20.87
N GLY A 813 32.04 21.64 -19.90
CA GLY A 813 33.35 22.12 -19.44
C GLY A 813 33.35 23.61 -19.08
N ASP A 814 34.54 24.20 -19.07
CA ASP A 814 34.76 25.60 -18.68
C ASP A 814 34.55 26.59 -19.84
N ASP A 815 34.60 26.12 -21.09
CA ASP A 815 34.42 26.95 -22.28
C ASP A 815 32.97 27.45 -22.38
N PRO A 816 32.71 28.76 -22.22
CA PRO A 816 31.36 29.32 -22.23
C PRO A 816 30.66 29.18 -23.58
N LYS A 817 31.39 28.93 -24.68
CA LYS A 817 30.81 28.76 -26.02
C LYS A 817 30.23 27.36 -26.23
N ARG A 818 30.59 26.36 -25.42
CA ARG A 818 30.07 25.00 -25.58
C ARG A 818 28.62 24.89 -25.11
N ALA A 819 27.81 24.21 -25.91
CA ALA A 819 26.43 23.86 -25.59
C ALA A 819 26.19 22.34 -25.69
N VAL A 820 25.17 21.85 -24.99
CA VAL A 820 24.76 20.43 -25.00
C VAL A 820 23.27 20.34 -25.32
N VAL A 821 22.91 19.38 -26.18
CA VAL A 821 21.52 19.01 -26.46
C VAL A 821 21.13 17.82 -25.60
N LEU A 822 20.01 17.93 -24.87
CA LEU A 822 19.38 16.84 -24.16
C LEU A 822 18.08 16.45 -24.87
N SER A 823 18.02 15.23 -25.39
CA SER A 823 16.88 14.69 -26.15
C SER A 823 16.15 13.64 -25.30
N GLY A 824 15.02 14.01 -24.72
CA GLY A 824 14.23 13.15 -23.83
C GLY A 824 12.97 12.59 -24.47
N HIS A 825 12.84 11.26 -24.54
CA HIS A 825 11.60 10.58 -24.95
C HIS A 825 10.80 10.11 -23.74
N SER A 826 9.49 10.34 -23.70
CA SER A 826 8.61 9.77 -22.66
C SER A 826 9.14 10.07 -21.25
N GLN A 827 9.38 9.05 -20.40
CA GLN A 827 9.99 9.21 -19.07
C GLN A 827 11.40 9.84 -19.11
N GLY A 828 12.15 9.65 -20.21
CA GLY A 828 13.41 10.35 -20.47
C GLY A 828 13.25 11.87 -20.54
N SER A 829 12.07 12.38 -20.95
CA SER A 829 11.76 13.81 -20.91
C SER A 829 11.82 14.37 -19.49
N LEU A 830 11.29 13.63 -18.51
CA LEU A 830 11.32 14.06 -17.11
C LEU A 830 12.73 14.00 -16.54
N ILE A 831 13.51 12.98 -16.91
CA ILE A 831 14.92 12.88 -16.53
C ILE A 831 15.70 14.09 -17.08
N CYS A 832 15.57 14.40 -18.37
CA CYS A 832 16.26 15.55 -18.99
C CYS A 832 15.83 16.89 -18.35
N VAL A 833 14.54 17.05 -18.01
CA VAL A 833 14.05 18.23 -17.28
C VAL A 833 14.68 18.32 -15.88
N ALA A 834 14.76 17.20 -15.15
CA ALA A 834 15.41 17.18 -13.84
C ALA A 834 16.91 17.50 -13.93
N VAL A 835 17.61 16.98 -14.93
CA VAL A 835 19.02 17.29 -15.21
C VAL A 835 19.19 18.78 -15.54
N ALA A 836 18.34 19.34 -16.39
CA ALA A 836 18.39 20.75 -16.76
C ALA A 836 18.20 21.65 -15.53
N CYS A 837 17.27 21.32 -14.63
CA CYS A 837 17.11 21.99 -13.33
C CYS A 837 18.35 21.87 -12.42
N ARG A 838 19.18 20.82 -12.55
CA ARG A 838 20.38 20.60 -11.72
C ARG A 838 21.62 21.33 -12.23
N LEU A 839 21.61 21.85 -13.46
CA LEU A 839 22.75 22.52 -14.07
C LEU A 839 22.97 23.97 -13.62
N ASN A 840 22.16 24.49 -12.69
CA ASN A 840 22.37 25.70 -11.85
C ASN A 840 23.44 26.68 -12.37
N GLY A 841 23.03 27.65 -13.21
CA GLY A 841 23.93 28.65 -13.79
C GLY A 841 24.50 28.30 -15.17
N GLN A 842 24.47 27.01 -15.55
CA GLN A 842 24.86 26.55 -16.91
C GLN A 842 23.66 26.16 -17.78
N ALA A 843 22.43 26.27 -17.27
CA ALA A 843 21.22 25.89 -17.99
C ALA A 843 21.02 26.68 -19.31
N SER A 844 21.49 27.93 -19.40
CA SER A 844 21.45 28.74 -20.63
C SER A 844 22.24 28.14 -21.80
N ARG A 845 23.20 27.26 -21.49
CA ARG A 845 24.05 26.54 -22.45
C ARG A 845 23.45 25.19 -22.86
N LEU A 846 22.24 24.87 -22.41
CA LEU A 846 21.51 23.67 -22.84
C LEU A 846 20.55 23.98 -23.98
N ARG A 847 20.30 22.95 -24.78
CA ARG A 847 19.15 22.85 -25.66
C ARG A 847 18.37 21.59 -25.26
N LEU A 848 17.09 21.73 -25.00
CA LEU A 848 16.24 20.66 -24.48
C LEU A 848 15.19 20.30 -25.53
N LEU A 849 15.21 19.05 -25.99
CA LEU A 849 14.19 18.51 -26.88
C LEU A 849 13.43 17.42 -26.13
N THR A 850 12.15 17.63 -25.87
CA THR A 850 11.28 16.61 -25.24
C THR A 850 10.27 16.10 -26.24
N TYR A 851 9.94 14.80 -26.20
CA TYR A 851 9.00 14.23 -27.16
C TYR A 851 8.25 13.03 -26.60
N GLY A 852 6.97 12.89 -26.96
CA GLY A 852 6.05 12.00 -26.26
C GLY A 852 5.98 12.30 -24.76
N SER A 853 6.11 13.59 -24.40
CA SER A 853 6.43 14.03 -23.04
C SER A 853 5.20 14.21 -22.15
N GLN A 854 5.15 13.46 -21.06
CA GLN A 854 4.12 13.56 -20.03
C GLN A 854 4.38 14.66 -18.97
N VAL A 855 5.51 15.38 -19.08
CA VAL A 855 5.98 16.34 -18.07
C VAL A 855 4.91 17.39 -17.75
N ARG A 856 4.27 17.96 -18.79
CA ARG A 856 3.29 19.03 -18.63
C ARG A 856 1.87 18.53 -18.36
N ALA A 857 1.42 17.51 -19.09
CA ALA A 857 0.03 17.05 -19.06
C ALA A 857 -0.29 16.19 -17.82
N ILE A 858 0.69 15.43 -17.33
CA ILE A 858 0.53 14.52 -16.18
C ILE A 858 1.33 15.05 -14.99
N TYR A 859 2.66 15.12 -15.12
CA TYR A 859 3.51 15.43 -13.97
C TYR A 859 3.27 16.84 -13.42
N GLY A 860 3.11 17.84 -14.28
CA GLY A 860 2.89 19.21 -13.84
C GLY A 860 1.56 19.46 -13.16
N ARG A 861 0.57 18.57 -13.37
CA ARG A 861 -0.71 18.60 -12.66
C ARG A 861 -0.65 17.79 -11.36
N VAL A 862 -0.07 16.60 -11.38
CA VAL A 862 -0.03 15.68 -10.22
C VAL A 862 1.05 16.07 -9.21
N PHE A 863 2.21 16.55 -9.68
CA PHE A 863 3.39 16.93 -8.90
C PHE A 863 3.78 18.40 -9.18
N PRO A 864 2.90 19.36 -8.85
CA PRO A 864 3.05 20.75 -9.29
C PRO A 864 4.28 21.46 -8.72
N ALA A 865 4.80 21.03 -7.55
CA ALA A 865 6.03 21.58 -6.98
C ALA A 865 7.30 21.21 -7.79
N ALA A 866 7.25 20.12 -8.54
CA ALA A 866 8.36 19.65 -9.36
C ALA A 866 8.23 20.07 -10.82
N ALA A 867 7.05 19.83 -11.40
CA ALA A 867 6.83 19.97 -12.82
C ALA A 867 5.72 20.98 -13.16
N GLY A 868 5.23 21.78 -12.20
CA GLY A 868 4.13 22.70 -12.42
C GLY A 868 4.50 23.94 -13.25
N PRO A 869 3.52 24.78 -13.59
CA PRO A 869 3.72 25.96 -14.45
C PRO A 869 4.75 26.96 -13.89
N SER A 870 4.75 27.18 -12.57
CA SER A 870 5.73 28.04 -11.90
C SER A 870 7.12 27.41 -11.83
N ALA A 871 7.19 26.08 -11.78
CA ALA A 871 8.45 25.35 -11.68
C ALA A 871 9.20 25.29 -13.01
N LEU A 872 8.47 25.07 -14.11
CA LEU A 872 9.07 24.85 -15.43
C LEU A 872 8.89 26.04 -16.39
N GLY A 873 8.01 27.00 -16.09
CA GLY A 873 7.80 28.19 -16.91
C GLY A 873 6.99 27.92 -18.18
N TYR A 874 5.88 27.19 -18.09
CA TYR A 874 4.97 26.94 -19.23
C TYR A 874 3.54 27.38 -18.91
N VAL A 875 2.68 27.47 -19.94
CA VAL A 875 1.27 27.84 -19.79
C VAL A 875 0.47 26.75 -19.07
N PRO A 876 -0.20 27.04 -17.93
CA PRO A 876 -0.91 26.03 -17.15
C PRO A 876 -1.85 25.16 -17.99
N THR A 877 -1.69 23.84 -17.90
CA THR A 877 -2.57 22.89 -18.58
C THR A 877 -3.89 22.78 -17.82
N PRO A 878 -5.03 23.18 -18.42
CA PRO A 878 -6.33 23.02 -17.79
C PRO A 878 -6.63 21.55 -17.49
N GLY A 879 -7.39 21.29 -16.43
CA GLY A 879 -7.85 19.94 -16.12
C GLY A 879 -8.77 19.37 -17.19
N PRO A 880 -8.94 18.04 -17.22
CA PRO A 880 -9.69 17.39 -18.27
C PRO A 880 -11.16 17.80 -18.27
N THR A 881 -11.69 17.83 -19.48
CA THR A 881 -13.09 17.94 -19.89
C THR A 881 -14.05 17.09 -19.09
N ARG A 882 -15.34 17.42 -19.07
CA ARG A 882 -16.33 16.38 -18.73
C ARG A 882 -16.35 15.30 -19.81
N LEU A 883 -16.74 14.08 -19.45
CA LEU A 883 -16.70 12.94 -20.38
C LEU A 883 -17.55 13.09 -21.64
N GLY A 884 -18.72 13.73 -21.52
CA GLY A 884 -19.61 13.96 -22.66
C GLY A 884 -19.31 15.23 -23.44
N GLU A 885 -18.33 16.03 -23.02
CA GLU A 885 -17.91 17.24 -23.71
C GLU A 885 -16.73 16.88 -24.64
N ALA A 886 -16.75 17.37 -25.87
CA ALA A 886 -15.57 17.30 -26.75
C ALA A 886 -14.55 18.42 -26.43
N TRP A 887 -14.94 19.38 -25.58
CA TRP A 887 -14.32 20.68 -25.34
C TRP A 887 -13.87 20.85 -23.88
N PRO A 888 -12.58 20.75 -23.51
CA PRO A 888 -11.45 21.59 -23.91
C PRO A 888 -10.22 20.81 -24.44
N ASP A 889 -10.40 19.69 -25.14
CA ASP A 889 -9.29 19.13 -25.95
C ASP A 889 -8.96 20.03 -27.15
N VAL A 890 -9.92 20.87 -27.55
CA VAL A 890 -9.82 21.92 -28.57
C VAL A 890 -10.01 23.28 -27.85
N PRO A 891 -9.11 24.28 -27.98
CA PRO A 891 -9.28 25.61 -27.35
C PRO A 891 -10.26 26.53 -28.09
N ASP A 892 -10.97 27.40 -27.33
CA ASP A 892 -11.81 28.51 -27.86
C ASP A 892 -10.98 29.69 -28.37
N GLY A 893 -9.68 29.72 -28.04
CA GLY A 893 -8.75 30.78 -28.43
C GLY A 893 -7.32 30.43 -28.02
N ARG A 894 -6.35 31.23 -28.49
CA ARG A 894 -4.95 31.11 -28.03
C ARG A 894 -4.89 31.40 -26.52
N PRO A 895 -4.14 30.63 -25.72
CA PRO A 895 -3.87 31.01 -24.34
C PRO A 895 -3.25 32.41 -24.30
N GLN A 896 -3.90 33.33 -23.60
CA GLN A 896 -3.42 34.71 -23.44
C GLN A 896 -2.33 34.83 -22.37
N ALA A 897 -1.95 33.74 -21.71
CA ALA A 897 -0.99 33.77 -20.61
C ALA A 897 0.44 33.57 -21.13
N SER A 898 1.30 34.55 -20.91
CA SER A 898 2.75 34.40 -21.10
C SER A 898 3.33 33.41 -20.09
N PRO A 899 4.40 32.68 -20.44
CA PRO A 899 5.20 31.91 -19.50
C PRO A 899 5.53 32.74 -18.24
N ALA A 900 5.57 32.09 -17.07
CA ALA A 900 6.02 32.77 -15.86
C ALA A 900 7.46 33.29 -16.07
N PRO A 901 7.82 34.48 -15.57
CA PRO A 901 9.18 35.02 -15.69
C PRO A 901 10.19 34.32 -14.75
N THR A 902 9.91 33.06 -14.39
CA THR A 902 10.64 32.21 -13.46
C THR A 902 10.51 30.75 -13.93
N GLY A 903 11.35 29.85 -13.41
CA GLY A 903 11.32 28.42 -13.77
C GLY A 903 12.34 28.03 -14.83
N LEU A 904 12.37 26.73 -15.14
CA LEU A 904 13.39 26.14 -16.02
C LEU A 904 13.47 26.85 -17.38
N ARG A 905 12.34 27.13 -18.03
CA ARG A 905 12.35 27.80 -19.35
C ARG A 905 13.00 29.18 -19.30
N HIS A 906 12.86 29.91 -18.18
CA HIS A 906 13.56 31.18 -17.99
C HIS A 906 15.07 30.96 -17.77
N GLN A 907 15.46 29.91 -17.03
CA GLN A 907 16.87 29.56 -16.79
C GLN A 907 17.62 29.13 -18.06
N LEU A 908 16.91 28.64 -19.08
CA LEU A 908 17.50 28.31 -20.39
C LEU A 908 17.87 29.56 -21.22
N GLY A 909 17.51 30.78 -20.77
CA GLY A 909 17.88 32.05 -21.40
C GLY A 909 17.04 32.42 -22.62
N ASP A 910 16.97 31.53 -23.62
CA ASP A 910 16.17 31.71 -24.83
C ASP A 910 14.95 30.76 -24.81
N PRO A 911 13.73 31.25 -25.07
CA PRO A 911 12.54 30.41 -25.16
C PRO A 911 12.62 29.28 -26.21
N THR A 912 13.40 29.46 -27.28
CA THR A 912 13.63 28.47 -28.35
C THR A 912 14.59 27.35 -27.93
N HIS A 913 15.30 27.49 -26.81
CA HIS A 913 16.19 26.44 -26.28
C HIS A 913 15.41 25.25 -25.69
N TRP A 914 14.08 25.31 -25.60
CA TRP A 914 13.26 24.15 -25.27
C TRP A 914 12.09 23.96 -26.22
N VAL A 915 12.21 22.92 -27.04
CA VAL A 915 11.20 22.44 -27.98
C VAL A 915 10.58 21.14 -27.46
N ASN A 916 9.25 21.03 -27.56
CA ASN A 916 8.50 19.83 -27.21
C ASN A 916 7.75 19.31 -28.43
N LEU A 917 8.00 18.07 -28.83
CA LEU A 917 7.30 17.41 -29.93
C LEU A 917 6.15 16.54 -29.40
N PHE A 918 4.99 16.61 -30.04
CA PHE A 918 3.85 15.80 -29.65
C PHE A 918 3.05 15.31 -30.86
N ARG A 919 2.40 14.14 -30.70
CA ARG A 919 1.43 13.63 -31.66
C ARG A 919 0.07 13.67 -31.02
N ARG A 920 -0.95 13.93 -31.83
CA ARG A 920 -2.34 14.02 -31.35
C ARG A 920 -2.85 12.63 -30.92
N GLY A 921 -2.44 11.57 -31.60
CA GLY A 921 -2.71 10.18 -31.22
C GLY A 921 -1.86 9.62 -30.07
N ASP A 922 -1.01 10.41 -29.41
CA ASP A 922 -0.22 9.94 -28.27
C ASP A 922 -1.02 10.04 -26.95
N PRO A 923 -1.34 8.92 -26.26
CA PRO A 923 -2.10 8.93 -25.01
C PRO A 923 -1.34 9.51 -23.80
N LEU A 924 -0.01 9.65 -23.89
CA LEU A 924 0.84 10.26 -22.86
C LEU A 924 1.32 11.67 -23.24
N GLY A 925 1.15 12.02 -24.52
CA GLY A 925 1.61 13.27 -25.11
C GLY A 925 0.73 14.46 -24.73
N TYR A 926 0.87 15.52 -25.52
CA TYR A 926 0.08 16.72 -25.36
C TYR A 926 -1.34 16.54 -25.92
N ARG A 927 -2.22 17.52 -25.71
CA ARG A 927 -3.65 17.42 -26.05
C ARG A 927 -3.89 17.04 -27.51
N VAL A 928 -4.89 16.18 -27.73
CA VAL A 928 -5.23 15.62 -29.06
C VAL A 928 -5.62 16.70 -30.08
N TYR A 929 -6.17 17.85 -29.65
CA TYR A 929 -6.71 18.85 -30.59
C TYR A 929 -6.34 20.29 -30.25
N SER A 930 -5.26 20.49 -29.48
CA SER A 930 -4.83 21.80 -28.98
C SER A 930 -3.51 22.24 -29.61
N ASP A 931 -3.52 22.53 -30.90
CA ASP A 931 -2.31 23.01 -31.61
C ASP A 931 -2.06 24.51 -31.40
N ARG A 932 -2.97 25.17 -30.70
CA ARG A 932 -3.02 26.63 -30.57
C ARG A 932 -2.44 27.13 -29.25
N ASP A 933 -1.92 26.24 -28.40
CA ASP A 933 -1.45 26.63 -27.08
C ASP A 933 -0.13 27.41 -27.12
N HIS A 934 0.82 27.05 -27.99
CA HIS A 934 1.98 27.88 -28.34
C HIS A 934 2.75 27.31 -29.57
N PRO A 935 2.61 27.88 -30.78
CA PRO A 935 3.19 27.29 -32.01
C PRO A 935 4.73 27.32 -32.05
N VAL A 936 5.38 28.04 -31.13
CA VAL A 936 6.84 28.17 -31.07
C VAL A 936 7.50 27.07 -30.22
N PHE A 937 6.79 26.47 -29.25
CA PHE A 937 7.40 25.58 -28.25
C PHE A 937 6.84 24.16 -28.25
N ASP A 938 5.57 23.99 -28.59
CA ASP A 938 4.92 22.70 -28.72
C ASP A 938 4.67 22.44 -30.22
N VAL A 939 5.51 21.59 -30.82
CA VAL A 939 5.50 21.33 -32.26
C VAL A 939 4.72 20.03 -32.52
N PRO A 940 3.61 20.08 -33.29
CA PRO A 940 2.90 18.88 -33.68
C PRO A 940 3.74 18.08 -34.68
N THR A 941 3.84 16.77 -34.45
CA THR A 941 4.52 15.81 -35.32
C THR A 941 3.49 15.00 -36.11
N LEU A 942 3.84 14.60 -37.33
CA LEU A 942 3.01 13.72 -38.15
C LEU A 942 2.72 12.37 -37.45
N GLU A 943 1.49 11.89 -37.61
CA GLU A 943 1.01 10.60 -37.09
C GLU A 943 1.17 9.46 -38.10
N VAL A 944 1.69 9.77 -39.29
CA VAL A 944 2.05 8.79 -40.31
C VAL A 944 3.53 8.93 -40.61
N ARG A 945 4.21 7.78 -40.71
CA ARG A 945 5.64 7.70 -41.02
C ARG A 945 5.93 8.30 -42.41
N PRO A 946 6.89 9.23 -42.55
CA PRO A 946 7.42 9.61 -43.86
C PRO A 946 8.21 8.46 -44.51
N ALA A 947 8.11 8.31 -45.83
CA ALA A 947 9.01 7.43 -46.59
C ALA A 947 10.49 7.81 -46.31
N ASP A 948 11.38 6.80 -46.28
CA ASP A 948 12.83 6.97 -46.09
C ASP A 948 13.30 7.56 -44.74
N SER A 949 12.41 7.71 -43.75
CA SER A 949 12.77 8.22 -42.40
C SER A 949 13.59 7.25 -41.53
N GLY A 950 13.80 6.01 -42.00
CA GLY A 950 14.63 4.99 -41.34
C GLY A 950 14.02 4.32 -40.09
N ASP A 951 12.74 4.55 -39.78
CA ASP A 951 12.03 3.85 -38.68
C ASP A 951 11.40 2.53 -39.18
N PRO A 952 11.77 1.35 -38.62
CA PRO A 952 11.16 0.06 -38.95
C PRO A 952 9.79 -0.18 -38.28
N GLY A 953 9.17 0.87 -37.69
CA GLY A 953 7.92 0.80 -36.94
C GLY A 953 6.62 0.98 -37.75
N SER A 954 5.48 0.91 -37.05
CA SER A 954 4.10 1.04 -37.58
C SER A 954 3.90 2.19 -38.58
N LEU A 955 3.02 2.01 -39.57
CA LEU A 955 2.60 3.11 -40.46
C LEU A 955 1.93 4.25 -39.67
N VAL A 956 1.00 3.89 -38.77
CA VAL A 956 0.36 4.83 -37.85
C VAL A 956 1.22 4.95 -36.59
N MET A 957 1.79 6.13 -36.39
CA MET A 957 2.67 6.50 -35.30
C MET A 957 1.88 7.09 -34.12
N THR A 958 2.13 6.56 -32.93
CA THR A 958 1.56 7.08 -31.67
C THR A 958 2.68 7.59 -30.76
N HIS A 959 3.10 6.81 -29.77
CA HIS A 959 4.02 7.26 -28.72
C HIS A 959 5.51 7.13 -29.08
N GLY A 960 5.92 6.31 -30.06
CA GLY A 960 7.33 6.07 -30.42
C GLY A 960 7.73 6.66 -31.77
N GLY A 961 9.01 6.69 -32.13
CA GLY A 961 9.46 7.09 -33.47
C GLY A 961 9.50 8.60 -33.73
N TYR A 962 9.60 9.43 -32.68
CA TYR A 962 9.71 10.89 -32.84
C TYR A 962 11.07 11.32 -33.36
N GLN A 963 12.14 10.60 -33.00
CA GLN A 963 13.52 10.91 -33.40
C GLN A 963 13.78 10.75 -34.91
N HIS A 964 12.83 10.13 -35.62
CA HIS A 964 12.83 9.94 -37.07
C HIS A 964 11.96 10.99 -37.80
N SER A 965 11.31 11.91 -37.06
CA SER A 965 10.40 12.87 -37.66
C SER A 965 11.14 14.08 -38.27
N PRO A 966 10.61 14.69 -39.33
CA PRO A 966 11.18 15.91 -39.92
C PRO A 966 11.26 17.08 -38.92
N GLU A 967 10.29 17.18 -38.01
CA GLU A 967 10.25 18.22 -36.98
C GLU A 967 11.38 18.05 -35.96
N TYR A 968 11.69 16.81 -35.57
CA TYR A 968 12.85 16.51 -34.73
C TYR A 968 14.14 16.93 -35.42
N ARG A 969 14.30 16.55 -36.70
CA ARG A 969 15.48 16.90 -37.51
C ARG A 969 15.65 18.41 -37.63
N THR A 970 14.58 19.12 -37.92
CA THR A 970 14.56 20.59 -38.04
C THR A 970 15.00 21.27 -36.74
N ALA A 971 14.47 20.82 -35.59
CA ALA A 971 14.84 21.39 -34.29
C ALA A 971 16.31 21.15 -33.93
N ILE A 972 16.82 19.94 -34.16
CA ILE A 972 18.21 19.60 -33.87
C ILE A 972 19.18 20.33 -34.80
N ALA A 973 18.90 20.37 -36.10
CA ALA A 973 19.72 21.05 -37.09
C ALA A 973 19.85 22.56 -36.80
N ALA A 974 18.76 23.19 -36.34
CA ALA A 974 18.78 24.61 -35.97
C ALA A 974 19.76 24.93 -34.83
N TRP A 975 20.07 23.97 -33.95
CA TRP A 975 21.04 24.17 -32.86
C TRP A 975 22.45 23.67 -33.18
N THR A 976 22.56 22.63 -34.00
CA THR A 976 23.82 21.95 -34.31
C THR A 976 24.51 22.50 -35.55
N GLY A 977 23.76 23.17 -36.44
CA GLY A 977 24.24 23.60 -37.75
C GLY A 977 24.27 22.48 -38.80
N GLU A 978 23.62 21.33 -38.51
CA GLU A 978 23.51 20.22 -39.47
C GLU A 978 22.68 20.61 -40.71
N PRO A 979 22.99 20.05 -41.90
CA PRO A 979 22.13 20.20 -43.06
C PRO A 979 20.78 19.50 -42.83
N VAL A 980 19.68 20.18 -43.14
CA VAL A 980 18.33 19.60 -43.06
C VAL A 980 18.03 18.85 -44.36
N HIS A 981 18.08 17.52 -44.31
CA HIS A 981 17.63 16.67 -45.40
C HIS A 981 16.11 16.45 -45.30
N VAL A 982 15.34 17.13 -46.15
CA VAL A 982 13.88 16.93 -46.25
C VAL A 982 13.59 15.94 -47.37
N CYS A 983 13.26 14.69 -47.03
CA CYS A 983 12.71 13.76 -48.02
C CYS A 983 11.35 14.28 -48.52
N PRO A 984 11.01 14.12 -49.82
CA PRO A 984 9.67 14.43 -50.30
C PRO A 984 8.64 13.61 -49.52
N THR A 985 7.85 14.25 -48.66
CA THR A 985 6.73 13.60 -48.00
C THR A 985 5.62 13.38 -49.03
N ASP A 986 5.62 12.23 -49.69
CA ASP A 986 4.44 11.72 -50.38
C ASP A 986 3.69 10.77 -49.42
N PRO A 987 2.67 11.25 -48.70
CA PRO A 987 1.90 10.40 -47.80
C PRO A 987 1.26 9.19 -48.52
N ALA A 988 1.11 9.20 -49.84
CA ALA A 988 0.61 8.04 -50.59
C ALA A 988 1.67 6.92 -50.77
N ARG A 989 2.95 7.16 -50.46
CA ARG A 989 4.07 6.22 -50.65
C ARG A 989 4.64 5.63 -49.35
N ALA A 990 3.86 5.58 -48.26
CA ALA A 990 4.37 4.96 -47.04
C ALA A 990 4.58 3.45 -47.26
N ASP A 991 5.83 2.96 -47.19
CA ASP A 991 6.12 1.53 -47.41
C ASP A 991 5.40 0.68 -46.37
N ALA A 992 4.78 -0.41 -46.83
CA ALA A 992 4.23 -1.43 -45.96
C ALA A 992 5.35 -2.04 -45.12
N LEU A 993 5.08 -2.25 -43.83
CA LEU A 993 5.99 -3.01 -42.99
C LEU A 993 6.19 -4.42 -43.56
N PRO A 994 7.40 -4.99 -43.49
CA PRO A 994 7.58 -6.42 -43.74
C PRO A 994 6.63 -7.21 -42.81
N PRO A 995 6.01 -8.29 -43.29
CA PRO A 995 5.10 -9.09 -42.47
C PRO A 995 5.84 -9.57 -41.20
N THR A 996 5.21 -9.29 -40.04
CA THR A 996 5.74 -9.55 -38.70
C THR A 996 5.73 -11.02 -38.31
#